data_AF-A0A8H5TIC8-F1
#
_entry.id   AF-A0A8H5TIC8-F1
#
_cell.length_a   1.000
_cell.length_b   1.000
_cell.length_c   1.000
_cell.angle_alpha   90.00
_cell.angle_beta   90.00
_cell.angle_gamma   90.00
#
_symmetry.space_group_name_H-M   'P 1'
#
loop_
_entity.id
_entity.type
_entity.pdbx_description
1 polymer ?
#
loop_
_entity_poly.entity_id
_entity_poly.type
_entity_poly.pdbx_seq_one_letter_code
_entity_poly.pdbx_strand_id
1 'polypeptide(L)'
;MSLLLAPYNNGMRLGQGFNSYTQQICIDDAVVIDPDRVDNAVTNDGFTMREIRHAIGARADGNGYDDDEDDYEDAIDALPVTTSLPSLGNGTDAAADVTGAVSTIADKSTSADALPAVTKALDTVAIQLREDAKTVEKLVSDVAKLETLIEEAVDSASAETKRNVLLLEKKRMRLARIKTNGAGLKGKKLRGSVKALSQRGPSQIVTYSSRFVNKISEITEDMNISGSLSIKYGAIGGAGKGSFVDSDKFKESDLNFFISVKVINQSINIKDALVFQGLPSVDQSNFRSVFGDCYIAGFLEGGEFNALVSMKVINKAKAMSIKAEAEVALSVGTVDLKATAKVDMDKSNFSSQTETTIQVGWSGGGHIKPMDQPWTIQSLMETAARFPDLVASTPQRTYAILTKYESLRSFMALKPPALTPMYYENASIYTNSLLDAYMDYKNIYRNIGTQLFDIQAGTKKIDKWDASITEFTKTSKNIENDDEKPFEATIKGLDLARRICRFQMIRIVNEVDAVEKNPAVAAKESRPEAFQSTIVFRERIPVVRNKEKLPHLKIFGTDEAPPKLIEPTKDDGIEEAELNKANSYLETQPDMGVSMRLAPLVGSAFGSLFCNLDFVKADFSLRTVTVEVEKGVVVAISVRYANGLQATMGTPGGSHKVSLTLRPSEGQKIIACSIETGRRKGGSEATTRITALRLYTNRGPDLEGHSKDWVQSQNDVGRRDGLEFEGLKLVHFDPLLVNAHIKGFWGHAMTTSTGINPASGVYRLGPIWGNEEDTCDTGDSSMDADMSIVRTDPERHVIDCRGRLGWKGGVPGRSATIEQSFYKPLPLIPTVIYGFRKIDVAHTDSPRVALTLPSVTEWGFSLGLKSFLHPTWTLEANVMVLPNGAFPFQHGFVDASDNPNGRKATQNASISVTFAKPFAKAPKVSVWFTEISQPKGHRFLETYALDISPTGMRINIDTRAGCEFEGARVAYLAYPDGSSSIKGGDSTFGPGEDWRETDWPGGPFKTEPWVFTAMNLIDVGENEHTLDIIVAHERATKEKLRHCGWGSEWIKLEKIGMCWIGIE
;
A
#
# COMPACT_ATOMS: atom_id res chain seq x y z
N MET A 1 16.50 42.56 -6.16
CA MET A 1 15.12 42.14 -6.52
C MET A 1 15.07 40.63 -6.41
N SER A 2 14.06 40.08 -5.72
CA SER A 2 13.79 38.64 -5.71
C SER A 2 13.56 38.15 -7.15
N LEU A 3 14.01 36.94 -7.46
CA LEU A 3 13.71 36.31 -8.75
C LEU A 3 12.22 35.98 -8.79
N LEU A 4 11.52 36.37 -9.85
CA LEU A 4 10.15 35.93 -10.09
C LEU A 4 10.22 34.49 -10.61
N LEU A 5 9.55 33.57 -9.91
CA LEU A 5 9.62 32.14 -10.20
C LEU A 5 8.23 31.60 -10.49
N ALA A 6 8.15 30.61 -11.37
CA ALA A 6 6.96 29.77 -11.54
C ALA A 6 7.35 28.28 -11.49
N PRO A 7 6.47 27.40 -11.00
CA PRO A 7 6.77 25.98 -10.89
C PRO A 7 6.99 25.40 -12.28
N TYR A 8 8.09 24.67 -12.48
CA TYR A 8 8.44 24.14 -13.81
C TYR A 8 7.41 23.11 -14.30
N ASN A 9 7.08 23.18 -15.59
CA ASN A 9 6.34 22.15 -16.31
C ASN A 9 7.06 21.79 -17.64
N ASN A 10 6.87 20.56 -18.12
CA ASN A 10 7.57 20.03 -19.30
C ASN A 10 7.26 20.72 -20.63
N GLY A 11 6.20 21.53 -20.72
CA GLY A 11 5.84 22.38 -21.85
C GLY A 11 6.54 23.74 -21.84
N MET A 12 7.15 24.17 -20.73
CA MET A 12 7.84 25.45 -20.63
C MET A 12 9.15 25.46 -21.43
N ARG A 13 9.38 26.52 -22.22
CA ARG A 13 10.57 26.73 -23.06
C ARG A 13 11.20 28.08 -22.76
N LEU A 14 12.50 28.21 -23.00
CA LEU A 14 13.17 29.51 -22.91
C LEU A 14 12.66 30.43 -24.03
N GLY A 15 12.53 31.73 -23.74
CA GLY A 15 12.07 32.74 -24.70
C GLY A 15 10.55 32.76 -24.92
N GLN A 16 9.83 31.81 -24.32
CA GLN A 16 8.38 31.70 -24.41
C GLN A 16 7.69 32.74 -23.52
N GLY A 17 6.59 33.32 -24.02
CA GLY A 17 5.73 34.22 -23.27
C GLY A 17 4.99 33.48 -22.16
N PHE A 18 4.75 34.16 -21.05
CA PHE A 18 4.18 33.56 -19.85
C PHE A 18 3.32 34.56 -19.09
N ASN A 19 2.15 34.10 -18.63
CA ASN A 19 1.30 34.85 -17.72
C ASN A 19 1.62 34.46 -16.27
N SER A 20 2.32 35.31 -15.54
CA SER A 20 2.76 35.05 -14.16
C SER A 20 1.58 34.91 -13.19
N TYR A 21 0.46 35.59 -13.47
CA TYR A 21 -0.75 35.54 -12.65
C TYR A 21 -1.53 34.26 -12.86
N THR A 22 -1.90 33.88 -14.08
CA THR A 22 -2.61 32.61 -14.30
C THR A 22 -1.69 31.39 -14.38
N GLN A 23 -0.38 31.61 -14.42
CA GLN A 23 0.66 30.59 -14.66
C GLN A 23 0.42 29.80 -15.95
N GLN A 24 -0.06 30.49 -16.96
CA GLN A 24 -0.32 29.93 -18.28
C GLN A 24 0.83 30.21 -19.22
N ILE A 25 1.20 29.18 -19.97
CA ILE A 25 2.11 29.27 -21.10
C ILE A 25 1.40 30.05 -22.23
N CYS A 26 2.09 31.02 -22.81
CA CYS A 26 1.59 31.84 -23.91
C CYS A 26 2.39 31.55 -25.18
N ILE A 27 2.61 32.54 -26.04
CA ILE A 27 3.26 32.34 -27.34
C ILE A 27 4.71 31.86 -27.23
N ASP A 28 5.09 30.95 -28.13
CA ASP A 28 6.48 30.54 -28.31
C ASP A 28 7.32 31.64 -28.96
N ASP A 29 8.61 31.67 -28.60
CA ASP A 29 9.60 32.60 -29.15
C ASP A 29 9.17 34.08 -29.06
N ALA A 30 8.48 34.46 -27.97
CA ALA A 30 8.21 35.86 -27.62
C ALA A 30 9.50 36.71 -27.56
N VAL A 31 10.61 36.04 -27.24
CA VAL A 31 11.94 36.62 -27.16
C VAL A 31 12.97 35.64 -27.77
N VAL A 32 13.77 36.12 -28.70
CA VAL A 32 14.82 35.33 -29.37
C VAL A 32 16.07 35.33 -28.51
N ILE A 33 16.61 34.13 -28.23
CA ILE A 33 17.77 33.88 -27.35
C ILE A 33 19.07 33.78 -28.14
N ASP A 34 18.98 33.27 -29.36
CA ASP A 34 20.10 33.04 -30.27
C ASP A 34 19.54 33.11 -31.71
N PRO A 35 20.01 34.03 -32.57
CA PRO A 35 19.54 34.17 -33.94
C PRO A 35 19.81 32.92 -34.81
N ASP A 36 20.77 32.07 -34.41
CA ASP A 36 21.16 30.85 -35.13
C ASP A 36 20.43 29.59 -34.62
N ARG A 37 19.58 29.71 -33.59
CA ARG A 37 18.75 28.61 -33.10
C ARG A 37 17.66 28.28 -34.12
N VAL A 38 17.54 27.00 -34.47
CA VAL A 38 16.46 26.50 -35.34
C VAL A 38 15.10 26.85 -34.72
N ASP A 39 14.28 27.59 -35.46
CA ASP A 39 12.95 28.02 -35.04
C ASP A 39 12.03 26.82 -34.77
N ASN A 40 11.14 26.94 -33.79
CA ASN A 40 10.20 25.87 -33.47
C ASN A 40 8.99 25.91 -34.41
N ALA A 41 8.54 24.72 -34.85
CA ALA A 41 7.29 24.58 -35.59
C ALA A 41 6.09 24.86 -34.67
N VAL A 42 5.27 25.84 -35.04
CA VAL A 42 4.07 26.31 -34.34
C VAL A 42 2.83 25.51 -34.78
N THR A 43 2.89 24.89 -35.96
CA THR A 43 1.86 23.97 -36.46
C THR A 43 2.46 22.61 -36.78
N ASN A 44 1.60 21.58 -36.86
CA ASN A 44 2.01 20.22 -37.26
C ASN A 44 2.63 20.16 -38.67
N ASP A 45 2.46 21.23 -39.47
CA ASP A 45 2.95 21.35 -40.84
C ASP A 45 4.37 21.93 -40.91
N GLY A 46 5.00 22.21 -39.77
CA GLY A 46 6.37 22.71 -39.70
C GLY A 46 6.52 24.23 -39.74
N PHE A 47 5.41 24.99 -39.86
CA PHE A 47 5.45 26.46 -39.96
C PHE A 47 5.96 27.11 -38.68
N THR A 48 6.91 28.03 -38.80
CA THR A 48 7.55 28.72 -37.66
C THR A 48 6.93 30.10 -37.38
N MET A 49 7.14 30.64 -36.17
CA MET A 49 6.67 31.99 -35.83
C MET A 49 7.27 33.08 -36.73
N ARG A 50 8.52 32.88 -37.19
CA ARG A 50 9.21 33.77 -38.13
C ARG A 50 8.51 33.80 -39.49
N GLU A 51 8.11 32.63 -40.00
CA GLU A 51 7.37 32.49 -41.26
C GLU A 51 5.96 33.08 -41.18
N ILE A 52 5.26 32.87 -40.05
CA ILE A 52 3.95 33.49 -39.80
C ILE A 52 4.06 35.01 -39.79
N ARG A 53 5.11 35.56 -39.14
CA ARG A 53 5.38 37.01 -39.14
C ARG A 53 5.65 37.53 -40.54
N HIS A 54 6.48 36.84 -41.33
CA HIS A 54 6.74 37.22 -42.72
C HIS A 54 5.47 37.17 -43.58
N ALA A 55 4.63 36.14 -43.41
CA ALA A 55 3.37 36.01 -44.13
C ALA A 55 2.32 37.06 -43.75
N ILE A 56 2.31 37.51 -42.49
CA ILE A 56 1.41 38.59 -42.01
C ILE A 56 1.95 39.97 -42.41
N GLY A 57 3.26 40.20 -42.29
CA GLY A 57 3.92 41.44 -42.71
C GLY A 57 3.80 41.67 -44.22
N ALA A 58 3.99 40.63 -45.04
CA ALA A 58 3.79 40.68 -46.49
C ALA A 58 2.33 40.93 -46.91
N ARG A 59 1.36 40.75 -46.00
CA ARG A 59 -0.05 41.14 -46.23
C ARG A 59 -0.39 42.54 -45.73
N ALA A 60 0.43 43.11 -44.84
CA ALA A 60 0.19 44.43 -44.24
C ALA A 60 0.83 45.57 -45.06
N ASP A 61 1.99 45.34 -45.67
CA ASP A 61 2.69 46.34 -46.49
C ASP A 61 2.28 46.25 -47.96
N GLY A 62 1.05 46.67 -48.22
CA GLY A 62 0.60 47.11 -49.53
C GLY A 62 0.97 48.57 -49.78
N ASN A 63 2.26 48.92 -49.74
CA ASN A 63 2.74 50.17 -50.33
C ASN A 63 4.25 50.06 -50.61
N GLY A 64 4.59 49.89 -51.89
CA GLY A 64 5.96 49.75 -52.35
C GLY A 64 6.74 51.05 -52.29
N TYR A 65 8.05 50.92 -52.04
CA TYR A 65 9.12 51.61 -52.76
C TYR A 65 10.37 50.73 -52.66
N ASP A 66 10.91 50.40 -53.83
CA ASP A 66 12.24 49.83 -54.04
C ASP A 66 13.32 50.81 -53.54
N ASP A 67 14.40 50.29 -52.96
CA ASP A 67 15.75 50.69 -53.38
C ASP A 67 16.77 49.61 -52.99
N ASP A 68 17.58 49.30 -53.99
CA ASP A 68 18.64 48.29 -54.07
C ASP A 68 19.86 48.63 -53.18
N GLU A 69 20.59 47.60 -52.72
CA GLU A 69 22.03 47.49 -52.98
C GLU A 69 22.57 46.11 -52.52
N ASP A 70 23.16 45.42 -53.50
CA ASP A 70 23.82 44.13 -53.46
C ASP A 70 25.16 44.14 -52.70
N ASP A 71 25.58 42.98 -52.16
CA ASP A 71 26.79 42.29 -52.68
C ASP A 71 27.11 40.94 -51.97
N TYR A 72 27.09 39.88 -52.79
CA TYR A 72 27.95 38.67 -52.90
C TYR A 72 28.36 37.84 -51.67
N GLU A 73 28.45 36.51 -51.67
CA GLU A 73 28.06 35.38 -52.53
C GLU A 73 28.54 34.14 -51.73
N ASP A 74 27.76 33.05 -51.62
CA ASP A 74 28.30 31.70 -51.83
C ASP A 74 27.19 30.65 -51.92
N ALA A 75 27.34 29.77 -52.90
CA ALA A 75 26.30 29.02 -53.58
C ALA A 75 25.72 27.83 -52.81
N ILE A 76 24.42 27.63 -53.02
CA ILE A 76 23.61 26.49 -52.62
C ILE A 76 23.82 25.35 -53.62
N ASP A 77 24.03 24.13 -53.12
CA ASP A 77 23.83 22.90 -53.91
C ASP A 77 22.71 22.05 -53.31
N ALA A 78 21.85 21.55 -54.20
CA ALA A 78 20.47 21.17 -53.93
C ALA A 78 20.29 19.77 -53.30
N LEU A 79 19.29 19.67 -52.42
CA LEU A 79 18.70 18.40 -51.94
C LEU A 79 17.72 17.82 -52.98
N PRO A 80 17.61 16.48 -53.09
CA PRO A 80 16.38 15.84 -53.53
C PRO A 80 15.69 15.04 -52.40
N VAL A 81 14.59 15.62 -51.93
CA VAL A 81 13.22 15.12 -51.72
C VAL A 81 12.97 13.65 -51.31
N THR A 82 12.13 13.56 -50.27
CA THR A 82 11.42 12.43 -49.65
C THR A 82 10.39 11.76 -50.55
N THR A 83 10.16 10.44 -50.39
CA THR A 83 8.83 9.85 -50.62
C THR A 83 8.52 8.66 -49.69
N SER A 84 7.22 8.57 -49.43
CA SER A 84 6.42 7.84 -48.44
C SER A 84 6.41 6.30 -48.45
N LEU A 85 6.02 5.72 -47.30
CA LEU A 85 5.50 4.34 -47.12
C LEU A 85 4.31 4.01 -48.04
N PRO A 86 4.12 2.73 -48.43
CA PRO A 86 3.08 1.90 -47.79
C PRO A 86 3.38 0.39 -47.65
N SER A 87 2.49 -0.29 -46.93
CA SER A 87 2.48 -1.66 -46.40
C SER A 87 1.93 -2.78 -47.32
N LEU A 88 2.12 -4.02 -46.86
CA LEU A 88 1.35 -5.29 -47.02
C LEU A 88 1.72 -6.27 -48.16
N GLY A 89 2.00 -7.53 -47.78
CA GLY A 89 1.64 -8.72 -48.57
C GLY A 89 2.64 -9.89 -48.63
N ASN A 90 2.39 -10.94 -47.83
CA ASN A 90 2.57 -12.40 -48.02
C ASN A 90 3.66 -13.00 -48.96
N GLY A 91 4.31 -14.06 -48.46
CA GLY A 91 4.40 -15.34 -49.19
C GLY A 91 5.78 -15.98 -49.43
N THR A 92 6.03 -17.08 -48.68
CA THR A 92 6.58 -18.38 -49.13
C THR A 92 8.03 -18.57 -49.64
N ASP A 93 8.62 -19.61 -49.03
CA ASP A 93 9.49 -20.67 -49.58
C ASP A 93 10.97 -20.44 -49.93
N ALA A 94 11.80 -21.02 -49.05
CA ALA A 94 12.72 -22.14 -49.28
C ALA A 94 13.66 -22.16 -50.51
N ALA A 95 14.95 -22.30 -50.16
CA ALA A 95 15.98 -23.15 -50.76
C ALA A 95 16.36 -22.95 -52.24
N ALA A 96 17.64 -22.67 -52.49
CA ALA A 96 18.55 -23.68 -53.01
C ALA A 96 19.98 -23.12 -53.11
N ASP A 97 20.87 -24.08 -52.93
CA ASP A 97 22.31 -24.03 -52.73
C ASP A 97 23.05 -24.18 -54.08
N VAL A 98 24.36 -24.38 -53.96
CA VAL A 98 25.29 -25.04 -54.91
C VAL A 98 25.80 -24.13 -56.05
N THR A 99 27.10 -23.94 -56.29
CA THR A 99 28.26 -24.84 -56.46
C THR A 99 29.50 -23.91 -56.60
N GLY A 100 30.76 -24.25 -56.34
CA GLY A 100 31.44 -25.48 -56.02
C GLY A 100 32.94 -25.34 -56.35
N ALA A 101 33.74 -26.22 -55.72
CA ALA A 101 35.01 -26.79 -56.21
C ALA A 101 36.33 -25.96 -56.15
N VAL A 102 37.51 -26.49 -55.81
CA VAL A 102 38.01 -27.73 -55.14
C VAL A 102 39.56 -27.70 -55.18
N SER A 103 40.19 -28.55 -54.35
CA SER A 103 41.53 -29.18 -54.47
C SER A 103 42.73 -28.54 -53.74
N THR A 104 43.69 -29.25 -53.11
CA THR A 104 43.80 -30.55 -52.36
C THR A 104 45.28 -30.70 -51.91
N ILE A 105 45.56 -31.75 -51.09
CA ILE A 105 46.85 -32.47 -50.82
C ILE A 105 47.43 -32.15 -49.42
N ALA A 106 47.22 -32.98 -48.37
CA ALA A 106 47.87 -34.25 -47.94
C ALA A 106 49.31 -34.04 -47.36
N ASP A 107 49.81 -34.66 -46.28
CA ASP A 107 49.60 -35.99 -45.68
C ASP A 107 50.20 -36.09 -44.23
N LYS A 108 49.62 -36.99 -43.39
CA LYS A 108 50.15 -37.84 -42.26
C LYS A 108 50.94 -37.35 -41.00
N SER A 109 50.36 -37.73 -39.84
CA SER A 109 50.88 -38.65 -38.77
C SER A 109 51.15 -38.14 -37.31
N THR A 110 50.58 -38.92 -36.37
CA THR A 110 51.00 -39.25 -34.96
C THR A 110 50.77 -38.27 -33.78
N SER A 111 49.75 -38.61 -32.98
CA SER A 111 49.62 -38.65 -31.50
C SER A 111 50.19 -37.57 -30.54
N ALA A 112 49.27 -37.11 -29.68
CA ALA A 112 49.37 -36.67 -28.28
C ALA A 112 49.63 -35.18 -27.95
N ASP A 113 48.62 -34.60 -27.27
CA ASP A 113 48.57 -33.39 -26.42
C ASP A 113 49.00 -32.00 -26.93
N ALA A 114 48.02 -31.08 -27.01
CA ALA A 114 48.00 -29.69 -26.50
C ALA A 114 47.19 -28.70 -27.38
N LEU A 115 46.25 -27.97 -26.76
CA LEU A 115 45.61 -26.72 -27.26
C LEU A 115 46.67 -25.67 -27.65
N PRO A 116 46.54 -24.77 -28.66
CA PRO A 116 45.44 -23.77 -28.76
C PRO A 116 45.11 -23.15 -30.16
N ALA A 117 43.86 -22.74 -30.40
CA ALA A 117 43.51 -21.81 -31.50
C ALA A 117 42.50 -20.69 -31.13
N VAL A 118 42.15 -20.56 -29.85
CA VAL A 118 41.21 -19.52 -29.35
C VAL A 118 41.97 -18.30 -28.76
N THR A 119 43.30 -18.35 -28.66
CA THR A 119 44.09 -17.31 -27.97
C THR A 119 44.42 -16.07 -28.81
N LYS A 120 44.45 -16.13 -30.14
CA LYS A 120 44.88 -14.97 -30.96
C LYS A 120 43.85 -13.84 -31.11
N ALA A 121 42.55 -14.10 -30.90
CA ALA A 121 41.50 -13.06 -30.97
C ALA A 121 41.23 -12.37 -29.62
N LEU A 122 41.56 -13.03 -28.51
CA LEU A 122 41.47 -12.46 -27.15
C LEU A 122 42.67 -11.55 -26.83
N ASP A 123 43.85 -11.87 -27.36
CA ASP A 123 45.05 -11.05 -27.13
C ASP A 123 45.01 -9.70 -27.87
N THR A 124 44.42 -9.61 -29.07
CA THR A 124 44.27 -8.34 -29.80
C THR A 124 43.31 -7.38 -29.10
N VAL A 125 42.20 -7.88 -28.53
CA VAL A 125 41.26 -7.08 -27.73
C VAL A 125 41.87 -6.66 -26.38
N ALA A 126 42.65 -7.54 -25.75
CA ALA A 126 43.35 -7.23 -24.50
C ALA A 126 44.51 -6.22 -24.69
N ILE A 127 45.16 -6.21 -25.86
CA ILE A 127 46.19 -5.22 -26.23
C ILE A 127 45.52 -3.85 -26.49
N GLN A 128 44.41 -3.82 -27.23
CA GLN A 128 43.65 -2.59 -27.50
C GLN A 128 43.11 -1.95 -26.20
N LEU A 129 42.56 -2.76 -25.29
CA LEU A 129 42.07 -2.29 -23.98
C LEU A 129 43.20 -1.77 -23.07
N ARG A 130 44.43 -2.30 -23.20
CA ARG A 130 45.59 -1.79 -22.46
C ARG A 130 46.11 -0.46 -23.03
N GLU A 131 46.02 -0.26 -24.35
CA GLU A 131 46.36 1.02 -24.98
C GLU A 131 45.32 2.10 -24.67
N ASP A 132 44.04 1.74 -24.65
CA ASP A 132 42.94 2.65 -24.27
C ASP A 132 43.01 3.04 -22.78
N ALA A 133 43.40 2.13 -21.90
CA ALA A 133 43.65 2.45 -20.49
C ALA A 133 44.81 3.44 -20.33
N LYS A 134 45.92 3.25 -21.07
CA LYS A 134 47.07 4.17 -21.04
C LYS A 134 46.75 5.55 -21.61
N THR A 135 45.90 5.63 -22.64
CA THR A 135 45.49 6.92 -23.21
C THR A 135 44.57 7.70 -22.28
N VAL A 136 43.66 7.02 -21.56
CA VAL A 136 42.82 7.64 -20.52
C VAL A 136 43.66 8.11 -19.34
N GLU A 137 44.61 7.30 -18.87
CA GLU A 137 45.50 7.67 -17.76
C GLU A 137 46.38 8.89 -18.11
N LYS A 138 46.88 8.95 -19.35
CA LYS A 138 47.62 10.11 -19.88
C LYS A 138 46.73 11.35 -19.98
N LEU A 139 45.48 11.22 -20.46
CA LEU A 139 44.52 12.33 -20.53
C LEU A 139 44.19 12.90 -19.15
N VAL A 140 44.05 12.04 -18.13
CA VAL A 140 43.81 12.46 -16.75
C VAL A 140 45.02 13.18 -16.17
N SER A 141 46.24 12.68 -16.39
CA SER A 141 47.46 13.36 -15.96
C SER A 141 47.64 14.72 -16.63
N ASP A 142 47.35 14.82 -17.92
CA ASP A 142 47.47 16.07 -18.67
C ASP A 142 46.43 17.12 -18.22
N VAL A 143 45.21 16.70 -17.88
CA VAL A 143 44.17 17.58 -17.31
C VAL A 143 44.62 18.14 -15.97
N ALA A 144 45.13 17.30 -15.07
CA ALA A 144 45.64 17.74 -13.76
C ALA A 144 46.84 18.70 -13.90
N LYS A 145 47.73 18.45 -14.86
CA LYS A 145 48.86 19.36 -15.16
C LYS A 145 48.40 20.71 -15.70
N LEU A 146 47.37 20.74 -16.56
CA LEU A 146 46.82 22.00 -17.08
C LEU A 146 46.08 22.78 -15.99
N GLU A 147 45.36 22.10 -15.11
CA GLU A 147 44.68 22.73 -13.96
C GLU A 147 45.68 23.38 -13.02
N THR A 148 46.74 22.66 -12.63
CA THR A 148 47.82 23.20 -11.79
C THR A 148 48.55 24.38 -12.44
N LEU A 149 48.85 24.31 -13.75
CA LEU A 149 49.46 25.43 -14.49
C LEU A 149 48.55 26.66 -14.60
N ILE A 150 47.23 26.49 -14.60
CA ILE A 150 46.27 27.62 -14.60
C ILE A 150 46.15 28.19 -13.18
N GLU A 151 46.18 27.34 -12.15
CA GLU A 151 46.02 27.74 -10.75
C GLU A 151 47.28 28.44 -10.20
N GLU A 152 48.46 28.06 -10.69
CA GLU A 152 49.74 28.72 -10.38
C GLU A 152 50.03 29.95 -11.25
N ALA A 153 49.17 30.27 -12.23
CA ALA A 153 49.36 31.42 -13.11
C ALA A 153 49.11 32.74 -12.37
N VAL A 154 50.15 33.57 -12.25
CA VAL A 154 50.10 34.88 -11.57
C VAL A 154 49.23 35.90 -12.32
N ASP A 155 49.09 35.75 -13.64
CA ASP A 155 48.23 36.60 -14.48
C ASP A 155 47.20 35.76 -15.24
N SER A 156 45.94 35.87 -14.80
CA SER A 156 44.79 35.19 -15.39
C SER A 156 44.44 35.66 -16.81
N ALA A 157 44.96 36.80 -17.26
CA ALA A 157 44.67 37.36 -18.58
C ALA A 157 45.71 37.02 -19.65
N SER A 158 46.84 36.40 -19.28
CA SER A 158 47.91 36.00 -20.20
C SER A 158 47.41 35.07 -21.31
N ALA A 159 47.95 35.25 -22.52
CA ALA A 159 47.64 34.44 -23.69
C ALA A 159 47.94 32.95 -23.46
N GLU A 160 48.93 32.64 -22.62
CA GLU A 160 49.30 31.27 -22.26
C GLU A 160 48.26 30.63 -21.32
N THR A 161 47.77 31.38 -20.33
CA THR A 161 46.70 30.94 -19.42
C THR A 161 45.40 30.70 -20.19
N LYS A 162 45.02 31.62 -21.10
CA LYS A 162 43.84 31.45 -21.98
C LYS A 162 43.96 30.23 -22.89
N ARG A 163 45.15 29.98 -23.45
CA ARG A 163 45.43 28.78 -24.26
C ARG A 163 45.30 27.51 -23.43
N ASN A 164 45.81 27.51 -22.20
CA ASN A 164 45.73 26.37 -21.29
C ASN A 164 44.29 26.09 -20.86
N VAL A 165 43.46 27.12 -20.62
CA VAL A 165 42.02 26.99 -20.32
C VAL A 165 41.28 26.34 -21.49
N LEU A 166 41.52 26.79 -22.72
CA LEU A 166 40.89 26.21 -23.91
C LEU A 166 41.35 24.75 -24.15
N LEU A 167 42.63 24.46 -23.90
CA LEU A 167 43.18 23.11 -24.03
C LEU A 167 42.61 22.17 -22.95
N LEU A 168 42.42 22.68 -21.74
CA LEU A 168 41.80 21.97 -20.62
C LEU A 168 40.34 21.62 -20.95
N GLU A 169 39.57 22.57 -21.47
CA GLU A 169 38.17 22.36 -21.86
C GLU A 169 38.04 21.34 -22.99
N LYS A 170 38.90 21.42 -24.00
CA LYS A 170 38.98 20.43 -25.09
C LYS A 170 39.34 19.03 -24.60
N LYS A 171 40.28 18.90 -23.65
CA LYS A 171 40.66 17.60 -23.06
C LYS A 171 39.57 17.06 -22.13
N ARG A 172 38.86 17.92 -21.38
CA ARG A 172 37.70 17.55 -20.55
C ARG A 172 36.52 17.05 -21.40
N MET A 173 36.22 17.71 -22.52
CA MET A 173 35.22 17.22 -23.47
C MET A 173 35.60 15.87 -24.08
N ARG A 174 36.88 15.66 -24.44
CA ARG A 174 37.35 14.38 -24.95
C ARG A 174 37.26 13.26 -23.90
N LEU A 175 37.56 13.56 -22.64
CA LEU A 175 37.38 12.63 -21.52
C LEU A 175 35.89 12.31 -21.27
N ALA A 176 35.00 13.30 -21.38
CA ALA A 176 33.56 13.12 -21.23
C ALA A 176 32.96 12.23 -22.34
N ARG A 177 33.37 12.43 -23.60
CA ARG A 177 32.96 11.56 -24.73
C ARG A 177 33.39 10.11 -24.56
N ILE A 178 34.55 9.86 -23.97
CA ILE A 178 35.04 8.50 -23.70
C ILE A 178 34.24 7.85 -22.56
N LYS A 179 33.69 8.63 -21.61
CA LYS A 179 32.85 8.12 -20.52
C LYS A 179 31.41 7.78 -20.94
N THR A 180 30.89 8.37 -22.02
CA THR A 180 29.50 8.14 -22.48
C THR A 180 29.34 6.90 -23.37
N ASN A 181 30.41 6.38 -23.96
CA ASN A 181 30.38 5.11 -24.70
C ASN A 181 30.74 3.96 -23.76
N GLY A 182 29.74 3.47 -23.02
CA GLY A 182 29.92 2.44 -22.00
C GLY A 182 30.28 1.06 -22.55
N ALA A 183 31.53 0.65 -22.40
CA ALA A 183 31.93 -0.76 -22.35
C ALA A 183 33.16 -0.97 -21.45
N GLY A 184 32.94 -1.58 -20.29
CA GLY A 184 33.89 -2.44 -19.57
C GLY A 184 35.17 -1.82 -18.97
N LEU A 185 35.10 -1.33 -17.71
CA LEU A 185 36.29 -1.11 -16.88
C LEU A 185 36.10 -1.71 -15.48
N LYS A 186 36.54 -2.96 -15.28
CA LYS A 186 36.62 -3.62 -13.96
C LYS A 186 38.07 -3.61 -13.46
N GLY A 187 38.42 -2.62 -12.63
CA GLY A 187 39.70 -2.54 -11.92
C GLY A 187 39.52 -2.11 -10.46
N LYS A 188 39.93 -2.95 -9.51
CA LYS A 188 39.59 -2.86 -8.08
C LYS A 188 40.26 -1.69 -7.32
N LYS A 189 41.22 -0.98 -7.92
CA LYS A 189 42.00 0.10 -7.25
C LYS A 189 41.63 1.54 -7.67
N LEU A 190 40.91 1.74 -8.79
CA LEU A 190 40.46 3.08 -9.23
C LEU A 190 39.21 3.59 -8.48
N ARG A 191 38.45 2.68 -7.85
CA ARG A 191 37.20 3.00 -7.13
C ARG A 191 37.42 3.89 -5.90
N GLY A 192 38.60 3.90 -5.29
CA GLY A 192 38.86 4.68 -4.07
C GLY A 192 39.03 6.17 -4.35
N SER A 193 39.86 6.52 -5.33
CA SER A 193 40.19 7.89 -5.69
C SER A 193 39.10 8.59 -6.49
N VAL A 194 38.43 7.88 -7.41
CA VAL A 194 37.31 8.42 -8.19
C VAL A 194 36.07 8.65 -7.32
N LYS A 195 35.84 7.84 -6.28
CA LYS A 195 34.72 8.02 -5.33
C LYS A 195 34.96 9.21 -4.38
N ALA A 196 36.21 9.50 -4.02
CA ALA A 196 36.57 10.66 -3.21
C ALA A 196 36.43 11.99 -3.99
N LEU A 197 36.77 12.01 -5.28
CA LEU A 197 36.58 13.19 -6.15
C LEU A 197 35.11 13.36 -6.62
N SER A 198 34.35 12.27 -6.71
CA SER A 198 32.90 12.28 -7.01
C SER A 198 32.01 12.73 -5.84
N GLN A 199 32.55 12.85 -4.62
CA GLN A 199 31.77 13.25 -3.44
C GLN A 199 31.64 14.77 -3.26
N ARG A 200 32.42 15.59 -3.97
CA ARG A 200 32.06 16.99 -4.16
C ARG A 200 31.09 17.05 -5.34
N GLY A 201 29.80 16.90 -5.06
CA GLY A 201 28.74 17.22 -6.01
C GLY A 201 28.85 18.68 -6.50
N PRO A 202 28.08 19.08 -7.53
CA PRO A 202 28.00 20.49 -7.94
C PRO A 202 27.67 21.35 -6.72
N SER A 203 28.18 22.59 -6.63
CA SER A 203 27.85 23.49 -5.51
C SER A 203 26.32 23.58 -5.33
N GLN A 204 25.80 23.21 -4.16
CA GLN A 204 24.37 23.25 -3.88
C GLN A 204 24.06 24.31 -2.84
N ILE A 205 22.98 25.06 -3.06
CA ILE A 205 22.34 25.87 -2.02
C ILE A 205 21.16 25.06 -1.49
N VAL A 206 21.20 24.72 -0.20
CA VAL A 206 20.14 23.95 0.47
C VAL A 206 19.42 24.85 1.46
N THR A 207 18.12 24.97 1.32
CA THR A 207 17.24 25.70 2.23
C THR A 207 16.26 24.73 2.86
N TYR A 208 16.29 24.65 4.20
CA TYR A 208 15.31 23.93 5.00
C TYR A 208 14.29 24.92 5.55
N SER A 209 13.01 24.57 5.47
CA SER A 209 11.91 25.34 6.04
C SER A 209 10.92 24.37 6.70
N SER A 210 10.54 24.66 7.94
CA SER A 210 9.57 23.86 8.70
C SER A 210 8.72 24.81 9.54
N ARG A 211 7.39 24.81 9.34
CA ARG A 211 6.48 25.73 10.04
C ARG A 211 5.05 25.22 10.11
N PHE A 212 4.29 25.70 11.10
CA PHE A 212 2.83 25.56 11.08
C PHE A 212 2.20 26.44 10.03
N VAL A 213 1.17 25.92 9.37
CA VAL A 213 0.46 26.62 8.30
C VAL A 213 -1.04 26.55 8.55
N ASN A 214 -1.70 27.71 8.61
CA ASN A 214 -3.15 27.77 8.81
C ASN A 214 -3.92 28.01 7.51
N LYS A 215 -3.23 28.59 6.51
CA LYS A 215 -3.81 28.98 5.23
C LYS A 215 -3.11 28.26 4.10
N ILE A 216 -3.90 27.79 3.13
CA ILE A 216 -3.35 27.13 1.94
C ILE A 216 -2.51 28.12 1.12
N SER A 217 -2.86 29.42 1.17
CA SER A 217 -2.11 30.48 0.52
C SER A 217 -0.62 30.52 0.91
N GLU A 218 -0.28 30.19 2.16
CA GLU A 218 1.12 30.15 2.64
C GLU A 218 1.92 28.99 2.04
N ILE A 219 1.26 27.87 1.71
CA ILE A 219 1.89 26.73 1.01
C ILE A 219 2.05 27.09 -0.46
N THR A 220 1.01 27.64 -1.10
CA THR A 220 1.09 28.03 -2.51
C THR A 220 2.13 29.11 -2.74
N GLU A 221 2.25 30.08 -1.84
CA GLU A 221 3.26 31.12 -1.90
C GLU A 221 4.68 30.54 -1.78
N ASP A 222 4.93 29.64 -0.82
CA ASP A 222 6.24 28.99 -0.71
C ASP A 222 6.58 28.17 -1.96
N MET A 223 5.60 27.50 -2.55
CA MET A 223 5.76 26.72 -3.78
C MET A 223 5.74 27.57 -5.07
N ASN A 224 5.65 28.91 -4.96
CA ASN A 224 5.41 29.84 -6.06
C ASN A 224 4.24 29.43 -6.97
N ILE A 225 3.19 28.80 -6.43
CA ILE A 225 1.94 28.48 -7.12
C ILE A 225 1.01 29.68 -7.03
N SER A 226 0.42 30.08 -8.15
CA SER A 226 -0.50 31.22 -8.15
C SER A 226 -1.85 30.89 -7.51
N GLY A 227 -2.37 31.83 -6.72
CA GLY A 227 -3.71 31.76 -6.14
C GLY A 227 -4.82 31.72 -7.20
N SER A 228 -4.71 32.49 -8.29
CA SER A 228 -5.70 32.49 -9.37
C SER A 228 -5.72 31.18 -10.14
N LEU A 229 -4.56 30.54 -10.34
CA LEU A 229 -4.49 29.19 -10.91
C LEU A 229 -5.28 28.22 -10.01
N SER A 230 -5.02 28.27 -8.71
CA SER A 230 -5.64 27.36 -7.74
C SER A 230 -7.17 27.55 -7.62
N ILE A 231 -7.64 28.80 -7.70
CA ILE A 231 -9.09 29.13 -7.71
C ILE A 231 -9.76 28.62 -8.98
N LYS A 232 -9.16 28.86 -10.16
CA LYS A 232 -9.74 28.47 -11.45
C LYS A 232 -9.85 26.96 -11.64
N TYR A 233 -8.84 26.20 -11.19
CA TYR A 233 -8.87 24.74 -11.23
C TYR A 233 -9.63 24.11 -10.05
N GLY A 234 -9.94 24.89 -9.01
CA GLY A 234 -10.58 24.40 -7.79
C GLY A 234 -9.70 23.44 -6.96
N ALA A 235 -8.39 23.42 -7.19
CA ALA A 235 -7.40 22.57 -6.55
C ALA A 235 -6.04 23.27 -6.49
N ILE A 236 -5.17 22.88 -5.55
CA ILE A 236 -3.87 23.55 -5.35
C ILE A 236 -2.94 23.25 -6.53
N GLY A 237 -2.60 24.28 -7.31
CA GLY A 237 -1.66 24.17 -8.44
C GLY A 237 -2.11 23.30 -9.61
N GLY A 238 -3.40 22.95 -9.70
CA GLY A 238 -3.95 22.08 -10.76
C GLY A 238 -3.38 20.65 -10.73
N ALA A 239 -3.23 20.02 -11.90
CA ALA A 239 -2.63 18.68 -12.04
C ALA A 239 -1.09 18.65 -11.86
N GLY A 240 -0.49 19.75 -11.41
CA GLY A 240 0.96 19.93 -11.33
C GLY A 240 1.54 19.73 -9.92
N LYS A 241 2.57 20.52 -9.60
CA LYS A 241 3.38 20.45 -8.37
C LYS A 241 2.59 20.55 -7.05
N GLY A 242 1.40 21.12 -7.05
CA GLY A 242 0.55 21.26 -5.86
C GLY A 242 -0.37 20.08 -5.55
N SER A 243 -0.45 19.08 -6.44
CA SER A 243 -1.41 17.97 -6.36
C SER A 243 -1.25 17.04 -5.15
N PHE A 244 -0.10 17.06 -4.47
CA PHE A 244 0.12 16.25 -3.28
C PHE A 244 -0.68 16.75 -2.05
N VAL A 245 -1.14 18.00 -2.06
CA VAL A 245 -1.89 18.59 -0.95
C VAL A 245 -3.38 18.28 -1.09
N ASP A 246 -3.92 17.52 -0.15
CA ASP A 246 -5.36 17.35 -0.03
C ASP A 246 -5.97 18.52 0.73
N SER A 247 -6.65 19.41 0.00
CA SER A 247 -7.34 20.56 0.57
C SER A 247 -8.37 20.20 1.63
N ASP A 248 -8.97 19.00 1.56
CA ASP A 248 -9.96 18.53 2.53
C ASP A 248 -9.28 18.17 3.85
N LYS A 249 -8.25 17.32 3.80
CA LYS A 249 -7.49 16.94 4.99
C LYS A 249 -6.82 18.14 5.65
N PHE A 250 -6.34 19.10 4.87
CA PHE A 250 -5.79 20.36 5.41
C PHE A 250 -6.84 21.13 6.22
N LYS A 251 -8.07 21.28 5.71
CA LYS A 251 -9.13 22.07 6.36
C LYS A 251 -9.86 21.33 7.48
N GLU A 252 -9.87 19.99 7.47
CA GLU A 252 -10.45 19.16 8.53
C GLU A 252 -9.52 19.00 9.75
N SER A 253 -8.23 19.25 9.59
CA SER A 253 -7.22 19.08 10.63
C SER A 253 -7.12 20.32 11.52
N ASP A 254 -6.85 20.11 12.81
CA ASP A 254 -6.68 21.20 13.78
C ASP A 254 -5.28 21.83 13.70
N LEU A 255 -4.28 21.05 13.29
CA LEU A 255 -2.90 21.49 13.12
C LEU A 255 -2.37 21.00 11.77
N ASN A 256 -1.72 21.87 11.00
CA ASN A 256 -1.01 21.49 9.78
C ASN A 256 0.43 21.98 9.85
N PHE A 257 1.37 21.09 9.62
CA PHE A 257 2.79 21.37 9.66
C PHE A 257 3.40 21.12 8.28
N PHE A 258 4.06 22.13 7.73
CA PHE A 258 4.64 22.10 6.39
C PHE A 258 6.16 22.07 6.48
N ILE A 259 6.77 21.09 5.80
CA ILE A 259 8.22 20.89 5.68
C ILE A 259 8.59 21.06 4.22
N SER A 260 9.57 21.91 3.94
CA SER A 260 10.13 22.13 2.61
C SER A 260 11.66 22.04 2.65
N VAL A 261 12.23 21.27 1.73
CA VAL A 261 13.67 21.21 1.46
C VAL A 261 13.89 21.58 0.00
N LYS A 262 14.47 22.76 -0.23
CA LYS A 262 14.80 23.27 -1.56
C LYS A 262 16.29 23.19 -1.78
N VAL A 263 16.68 22.50 -2.86
CA VAL A 263 18.07 22.29 -3.25
C VAL A 263 18.26 22.90 -4.63
N ILE A 264 19.16 23.86 -4.75
CA ILE A 264 19.48 24.53 -6.02
C ILE A 264 20.93 24.18 -6.36
N ASN A 265 21.14 23.46 -7.46
CA ASN A 265 22.47 23.08 -7.94
C ASN A 265 23.01 24.12 -8.94
N GLN A 266 22.17 24.53 -9.89
CA GLN A 266 22.56 25.45 -10.96
C GLN A 266 21.37 26.30 -11.40
N SER A 267 21.64 27.54 -11.80
CA SER A 267 20.68 28.40 -12.49
C SER A 267 21.13 28.61 -13.94
N ILE A 268 20.27 28.29 -14.89
CA ILE A 268 20.46 28.65 -16.30
C ILE A 268 19.77 30.00 -16.50
N ASN A 269 20.52 31.08 -16.74
CA ASN A 269 19.96 32.43 -16.88
C ASN A 269 20.60 33.13 -18.07
N ILE A 270 19.82 33.41 -19.12
CA ILE A 270 20.32 34.04 -20.35
C ILE A 270 19.68 35.42 -20.43
N LYS A 271 20.30 36.43 -19.80
CA LYS A 271 19.74 37.80 -19.75
C LYS A 271 20.19 38.70 -20.88
N ASP A 272 21.39 38.49 -21.42
CA ASP A 272 22.08 39.50 -22.24
C ASP A 272 21.92 39.30 -23.76
N ALA A 273 21.29 38.21 -24.23
CA ALA A 273 21.17 37.86 -25.66
C ALA A 273 19.74 38.00 -26.23
N LEU A 274 18.84 38.67 -25.49
CA LEU A 274 17.40 38.55 -25.71
C LEU A 274 16.78 39.73 -26.47
N VAL A 275 16.13 39.47 -27.61
CA VAL A 275 15.39 40.46 -28.41
C VAL A 275 13.90 40.12 -28.46
N PHE A 276 13.06 41.08 -28.06
CA PHE A 276 11.60 40.96 -28.11
C PHE A 276 11.06 40.90 -29.53
N GLN A 277 10.17 39.93 -29.81
CA GLN A 277 9.57 39.70 -31.12
C GLN A 277 8.09 40.10 -31.14
N GLY A 278 7.83 41.37 -31.48
CA GLY A 278 6.46 41.88 -31.65
C GLY A 278 5.77 41.34 -32.91
N LEU A 279 4.47 41.07 -32.79
CA LEU A 279 3.61 40.67 -33.91
C LEU A 279 2.76 41.86 -34.40
N PRO A 280 2.65 42.11 -35.72
CA PRO A 280 1.84 43.21 -36.25
C PRO A 280 0.34 43.12 -35.91
N SER A 281 -0.18 41.90 -35.73
CA SER A 281 -1.60 41.64 -35.40
C SER A 281 -1.94 41.81 -33.92
N VAL A 282 -0.96 42.18 -33.09
CA VAL A 282 -1.11 42.29 -31.64
C VAL A 282 -1.17 43.75 -31.23
N ASP A 283 -2.26 44.11 -30.56
CA ASP A 283 -2.55 45.45 -30.04
C ASP A 283 -2.73 45.43 -28.52
N GLN A 284 -3.07 46.58 -27.93
CA GLN A 284 -3.28 46.70 -26.48
C GLN A 284 -4.36 45.76 -25.93
N SER A 285 -5.35 45.39 -26.74
CA SER A 285 -6.51 44.60 -26.29
C SER A 285 -6.21 43.10 -26.21
N ASN A 286 -5.36 42.59 -27.11
CA ASN A 286 -5.07 41.15 -27.23
C ASN A 286 -3.64 40.75 -26.84
N PHE A 287 -2.72 41.72 -26.63
CA PHE A 287 -1.33 41.47 -26.25
C PHE A 287 -1.20 40.46 -25.14
N ARG A 288 -2.05 40.59 -24.13
CA ARG A 288 -1.97 39.79 -22.93
C ARG A 288 -2.29 38.32 -23.16
N SER A 289 -3.35 38.02 -23.89
CA SER A 289 -3.71 36.63 -24.21
C SER A 289 -2.65 35.95 -25.07
N VAL A 290 -1.85 36.74 -25.80
CA VAL A 290 -0.84 36.25 -26.74
C VAL A 290 0.53 36.13 -26.08
N PHE A 291 1.03 37.16 -25.41
CA PHE A 291 2.39 37.22 -24.86
C PHE A 291 2.49 37.02 -23.34
N GLY A 292 1.39 37.18 -22.60
CA GLY A 292 1.43 37.28 -21.14
C GLY A 292 2.05 38.59 -20.65
N ASP A 293 2.49 38.62 -19.39
CA ASP A 293 3.14 39.78 -18.75
C ASP A 293 4.66 39.62 -18.60
N CYS A 294 5.16 38.40 -18.73
CA CYS A 294 6.58 38.08 -18.63
C CYS A 294 6.97 37.01 -19.66
N TYR A 295 8.26 36.68 -19.71
CA TYR A 295 8.78 35.56 -20.51
C TYR A 295 9.70 34.69 -19.66
N ILE A 296 9.91 33.45 -20.09
CA ILE A 296 10.80 32.50 -19.43
C ILE A 296 12.25 32.77 -19.86
N ALA A 297 13.04 33.33 -18.96
CA ALA A 297 14.44 33.68 -19.21
C ALA A 297 15.44 32.56 -18.83
N GLY A 298 14.97 31.56 -18.09
CA GLY A 298 15.85 30.58 -17.47
C GLY A 298 15.12 29.49 -16.69
N PHE A 299 15.91 28.54 -16.17
CA PHE A 299 15.43 27.48 -15.29
C PHE A 299 16.36 27.29 -14.10
N LEU A 300 15.79 26.97 -12.95
CA LEU A 300 16.50 26.47 -11.78
C LEU A 300 16.54 24.94 -11.82
N GLU A 301 17.74 24.38 -11.69
CA GLU A 301 17.98 22.94 -11.64
C GLU A 301 18.47 22.51 -10.26
N GLY A 302 17.89 21.42 -9.76
CA GLY A 302 18.16 20.90 -8.43
C GLY A 302 17.06 19.95 -7.99
N GLY A 303 16.47 20.16 -6.82
CA GLY A 303 15.40 19.32 -6.30
C GLY A 303 14.60 20.03 -5.22
N GLU A 304 13.37 19.59 -5.04
CA GLU A 304 12.45 20.14 -4.06
C GLU A 304 11.67 19.01 -3.43
N PHE A 305 11.65 18.98 -2.10
CA PHE A 305 10.91 18.03 -1.29
C PHE A 305 9.96 18.81 -0.40
N ASN A 306 8.66 18.56 -0.54
CA ASN A 306 7.62 19.23 0.23
C ASN A 306 6.76 18.17 0.92
N ALA A 307 6.49 18.37 2.20
CA ALA A 307 5.65 17.49 2.98
C ALA A 307 4.68 18.27 3.84
N LEU A 308 3.44 17.81 3.89
CA LEU A 308 2.38 18.34 4.74
C LEU A 308 1.97 17.26 5.74
N VAL A 309 2.11 17.58 7.02
CA VAL A 309 1.68 16.74 8.13
C VAL A 309 0.44 17.38 8.72
N SER A 310 -0.71 16.79 8.43
CA SER A 310 -2.03 17.23 8.89
C SER A 310 -2.45 16.40 10.10
N MET A 311 -2.70 17.06 11.24
CA MET A 311 -3.02 16.41 12.51
C MET A 311 -4.39 16.88 12.98
N LYS A 312 -5.29 15.91 13.17
CA LYS A 312 -6.58 16.14 13.80
C LYS A 312 -6.48 15.80 15.28
N VAL A 313 -6.69 16.78 16.14
CA VAL A 313 -6.50 16.66 17.58
C VAL A 313 -7.78 16.09 18.19
N ILE A 314 -7.67 14.90 18.79
CA ILE A 314 -8.83 14.23 19.39
C ILE A 314 -9.31 15.00 20.62
N ASN A 315 -8.36 15.49 21.45
CA ASN A 315 -8.67 16.34 22.60
C ASN A 315 -8.24 17.79 22.37
N LYS A 316 -9.19 18.64 21.97
CA LYS A 316 -8.94 20.07 21.68
C LYS A 316 -8.35 20.86 22.86
N ALA A 317 -8.54 20.41 24.10
CA ALA A 317 -7.93 21.05 25.27
C ALA A 317 -6.39 20.91 25.31
N LYS A 318 -5.83 19.91 24.63
CA LYS A 318 -4.38 19.66 24.52
C LYS A 318 -3.77 20.17 23.21
N ALA A 319 -4.54 20.86 22.37
CA ALA A 319 -4.05 21.32 21.07
C ALA A 319 -2.78 22.19 21.18
N MET A 320 -2.67 23.01 22.23
CA MET A 320 -1.49 23.85 22.48
C MET A 320 -0.25 23.04 22.85
N SER A 321 -0.38 22.00 23.70
CA SER A 321 0.77 21.15 24.07
C SER A 321 1.22 20.29 22.89
N ILE A 322 0.26 19.71 22.16
CA ILE A 322 0.54 18.92 20.94
C ILE A 322 1.22 19.78 19.87
N LYS A 323 0.79 21.04 19.72
CA LYS A 323 1.44 21.99 18.81
C LYS A 323 2.90 22.24 19.18
N ALA A 324 3.20 22.47 20.46
CA ALA A 324 4.57 22.69 20.92
C ALA A 324 5.46 21.45 20.72
N GLU A 325 4.93 20.25 21.02
CA GLU A 325 5.65 18.99 20.84
C GLU A 325 5.91 18.68 19.35
N ALA A 326 4.91 18.90 18.48
CA ALA A 326 5.06 18.75 17.04
C ALA A 326 6.12 19.70 16.46
N GLU A 327 6.21 20.94 16.97
CA GLU A 327 7.21 21.92 16.55
C GLU A 327 8.64 21.42 16.80
N VAL A 328 8.88 20.84 17.99
CA VAL A 328 10.18 20.26 18.35
C VAL A 328 10.48 19.04 17.47
N ALA A 329 9.50 18.15 17.30
CA ALA A 329 9.66 16.88 16.59
C ALA A 329 9.90 17.02 15.07
N LEU A 330 9.33 18.07 14.46
CA LEU A 330 9.29 18.23 13.00
C LEU A 330 10.20 19.36 12.48
N SER A 331 11.01 19.96 13.34
CA SER A 331 12.00 20.98 12.93
C SER A 331 13.19 20.34 12.19
N VAL A 332 13.51 20.84 10.99
CA VAL A 332 14.60 20.31 10.13
C VAL A 332 15.71 21.36 9.93
N GLY A 333 16.96 21.04 10.32
CA GLY A 333 18.20 21.77 9.96
C GLY A 333 18.46 23.04 10.78
N THR A 334 19.57 23.18 11.53
CA THR A 334 20.96 23.29 11.06
C THR A 334 21.96 22.73 12.10
N VAL A 335 23.02 22.09 11.59
CA VAL A 335 24.31 21.74 12.21
C VAL A 335 24.49 22.06 13.71
N ASP A 336 23.96 21.21 14.59
CA ASP A 336 24.58 20.97 15.91
C ASP A 336 24.64 19.46 16.19
N LEU A 337 25.68 18.86 15.62
CA LEU A 337 26.16 17.50 15.90
C LEU A 337 26.85 17.46 17.27
N LYS A 338 26.13 17.74 18.35
CA LYS A 338 26.45 17.30 19.73
C LYS A 338 25.18 17.18 20.58
N ALA A 339 24.26 16.33 20.16
CA ALA A 339 23.34 15.71 21.10
C ALA A 339 23.24 14.22 20.74
N THR A 340 24.10 13.44 21.37
CA THR A 340 23.70 12.14 21.90
C THR A 340 22.50 12.36 22.82
N ALA A 341 21.32 12.41 22.21
CA ALA A 341 20.03 12.25 22.83
C ALA A 341 19.22 11.53 21.73
N LYS A 342 18.79 10.27 21.85
CA LYS A 342 18.06 9.78 23.03
C LYS A 342 17.38 10.93 23.76
N VAL A 343 16.67 11.75 22.99
CA VAL A 343 15.46 12.32 23.54
C VAL A 343 14.55 11.10 23.59
N ASP A 344 14.49 10.50 24.77
CA ASP A 344 13.35 9.70 25.20
C ASP A 344 12.13 10.62 25.13
N MET A 345 11.69 10.91 23.91
CA MET A 345 10.38 11.44 23.64
C MET A 345 9.48 10.22 23.78
N ASP A 346 8.54 10.29 24.73
CA ASP A 346 7.42 9.36 24.86
C ASP A 346 6.63 9.34 23.54
N LYS A 347 7.15 8.58 22.56
CA LYS A 347 6.61 8.45 21.20
C LYS A 347 5.20 7.83 21.19
N SER A 348 4.74 7.27 22.32
CA SER A 348 3.41 6.72 22.50
C SER A 348 2.32 7.77 22.80
N ASN A 349 2.68 8.96 23.32
CA ASN A 349 1.70 9.99 23.69
C ASN A 349 1.30 10.91 22.51
N PHE A 350 2.18 11.07 21.53
CA PHE A 350 1.96 11.93 20.36
C PHE A 350 0.97 11.31 19.34
N SER A 351 1.11 10.01 19.07
CA SER A 351 0.27 9.28 18.11
C SER A 351 -1.07 8.82 18.67
N SER A 352 -1.22 8.70 19.99
CA SER A 352 -2.47 8.27 20.63
C SER A 352 -3.51 9.39 20.77
N GLN A 353 -3.11 10.66 20.66
CA GLN A 353 -4.00 11.82 20.84
C GLN A 353 -4.27 12.58 19.53
N THR A 354 -3.68 12.15 18.42
CA THR A 354 -3.83 12.79 17.11
C THR A 354 -4.00 11.77 15.99
N GLU A 355 -4.96 12.02 15.09
CA GLU A 355 -4.99 11.34 13.79
C GLU A 355 -4.05 12.10 12.85
N THR A 356 -2.91 11.50 12.49
CA THR A 356 -1.86 12.15 11.67
C THR A 356 -1.90 11.62 10.24
N THR A 357 -2.05 12.53 9.27
CA THR A 357 -1.96 12.26 7.83
C THR A 357 -0.70 12.93 7.28
N ILE A 358 0.17 12.16 6.61
CA ILE A 358 1.41 12.67 6.00
C ILE A 358 1.27 12.62 4.48
N GLN A 359 1.46 13.76 3.82
CA GLN A 359 1.39 13.93 2.38
C GLN A 359 2.72 14.46 1.88
N VAL A 360 3.31 13.84 0.86
CA VAL A 360 4.66 14.18 0.39
C VAL A 360 4.66 14.32 -1.13
N GLY A 361 5.25 15.40 -1.62
CA GLY A 361 5.55 15.63 -3.03
C GLY A 361 7.01 16.01 -3.20
N TRP A 362 7.70 15.41 -4.17
CA TRP A 362 9.10 15.73 -4.45
C TRP A 362 9.41 15.79 -5.94
N SER A 363 10.48 16.50 -6.30
CA SER A 363 11.07 16.57 -7.63
C SER A 363 12.59 16.58 -7.51
N GLY A 364 13.30 15.87 -8.39
CA GLY A 364 14.72 15.58 -8.20
C GLY A 364 15.00 14.52 -7.12
N GLY A 365 16.24 14.05 -7.01
CA GLY A 365 16.65 13.03 -6.03
C GLY A 365 16.25 11.58 -6.34
N GLY A 366 15.45 11.35 -7.37
CA GLY A 366 15.10 10.00 -7.85
C GLY A 366 14.29 9.21 -6.83
N HIS A 367 14.77 8.00 -6.50
CA HIS A 367 14.16 7.13 -5.49
C HIS A 367 14.60 7.54 -4.09
N ILE A 368 13.86 8.48 -3.48
CA ILE A 368 14.23 9.06 -2.18
C ILE A 368 14.00 8.13 -0.98
N LYS A 369 13.23 7.06 -1.17
CA LYS A 369 12.85 6.08 -0.15
C LYS A 369 12.46 4.75 -0.81
N PRO A 370 12.67 3.58 -0.16
CA PRO A 370 12.19 2.29 -0.65
C PRO A 370 10.65 2.28 -0.81
N MET A 371 10.15 1.58 -1.83
CA MET A 371 8.71 1.56 -2.15
C MET A 371 7.84 0.96 -1.04
N ASP A 372 8.36 -0.03 -0.30
CA ASP A 372 7.59 -0.74 0.73
C ASP A 372 7.61 -0.06 2.11
N GLN A 373 8.42 0.99 2.28
CA GLN A 373 8.50 1.69 3.56
C GLN A 373 7.33 2.70 3.66
N PRO A 374 6.56 2.75 4.76
CA PRO A 374 5.48 3.75 4.94
C PRO A 374 6.03 5.13 5.31
N TRP A 375 5.26 6.20 5.07
CA TRP A 375 5.61 7.54 5.53
C TRP A 375 5.25 7.68 7.01
N THR A 376 6.26 7.61 7.87
CA THR A 376 6.21 7.99 9.28
C THR A 376 6.99 9.28 9.49
N ILE A 377 6.75 9.99 10.61
CA ILE A 377 7.53 11.19 10.99
C ILE A 377 9.04 10.91 10.94
N GLN A 378 9.48 9.76 11.46
CA GLN A 378 10.88 9.38 11.40
C GLN A 378 11.39 9.22 9.95
N SER A 379 10.68 8.44 9.12
CA SER A 379 11.09 8.26 7.72
C SER A 379 11.06 9.58 6.93
N LEU A 380 10.16 10.49 7.29
CA LEU A 380 10.02 11.81 6.69
C LEU A 380 11.26 12.66 6.99
N MET A 381 11.66 12.75 8.26
CA MET A 381 12.81 13.52 8.71
C MET A 381 14.12 12.95 8.18
N GLU A 382 14.27 11.62 8.18
CA GLU A 382 15.45 10.94 7.61
C GLU A 382 15.57 11.19 6.10
N THR A 383 14.45 11.15 5.38
CA THR A 383 14.43 11.42 3.93
C THR A 383 14.74 12.89 3.65
N ALA A 384 14.13 13.83 4.39
CA ALA A 384 14.39 15.26 4.27
C ALA A 384 15.87 15.61 4.52
N ALA A 385 16.49 14.97 5.52
CA ALA A 385 17.91 15.16 5.83
C ALA A 385 18.84 14.66 4.72
N ARG A 386 18.52 13.51 4.09
CA ARG A 386 19.33 12.91 3.00
C ARG A 386 19.02 13.48 1.61
N PHE A 387 17.97 14.27 1.48
CA PHE A 387 17.47 14.73 0.18
C PHE A 387 18.52 15.51 -0.65
N PRO A 388 19.35 16.42 -0.08
CA PRO A 388 20.36 17.13 -0.87
C PRO A 388 21.38 16.22 -1.54
N ASP A 389 21.85 15.19 -0.82
CA ASP A 389 22.82 14.21 -1.34
C ASP A 389 22.24 13.45 -2.54
N LEU A 390 20.95 13.11 -2.48
CA LEU A 390 20.25 12.44 -3.57
C LEU A 390 20.10 13.36 -4.78
N VAL A 391 19.74 14.63 -4.54
CA VAL A 391 19.62 15.65 -5.59
C VAL A 391 20.96 15.94 -6.27
N ALA A 392 22.09 15.81 -5.55
CA ALA A 392 23.42 15.96 -6.15
C ALA A 392 23.66 14.93 -7.27
N SER A 393 23.09 13.73 -7.13
CA SER A 393 23.21 12.64 -8.11
C SER A 393 22.18 12.72 -9.25
N THR A 394 20.97 13.19 -8.96
CA THR A 394 19.85 13.23 -9.92
C THR A 394 19.07 14.55 -9.81
N PRO A 395 19.62 15.68 -10.30
CA PRO A 395 18.91 16.96 -10.33
C PRO A 395 17.83 16.99 -11.43
N GLN A 396 16.80 17.81 -11.22
CA GLN A 396 15.72 18.09 -12.17
C GLN A 396 15.40 19.58 -12.18
N ARG A 397 14.72 20.06 -13.24
CA ARG A 397 14.21 21.44 -13.30
C ARG A 397 13.08 21.62 -12.31
N THR A 398 13.24 22.56 -11.38
CA THR A 398 12.26 22.81 -10.31
C THR A 398 11.43 24.06 -10.60
N TYR A 399 12.04 25.14 -11.07
CA TYR A 399 11.36 26.41 -11.33
C TYR A 399 11.80 27.03 -12.66
N ALA A 400 10.88 27.74 -13.32
CA ALA A 400 11.19 28.66 -14.40
C ALA A 400 11.50 30.05 -13.81
N ILE A 401 12.54 30.70 -14.34
CA ILE A 401 12.91 32.08 -14.02
C ILE A 401 12.14 32.99 -14.97
N LEU A 402 11.25 33.79 -14.41
CA LEU A 402 10.42 34.73 -15.16
C LEU A 402 11.07 36.11 -15.17
N THR A 403 11.07 36.76 -16.33
CA THR A 403 11.57 38.12 -16.50
C THR A 403 10.55 39.00 -17.21
N LYS A 404 10.37 40.24 -16.73
CA LYS A 404 9.45 41.20 -17.34
C LYS A 404 9.99 41.69 -18.67
N TYR A 405 9.10 41.92 -19.64
CA TYR A 405 9.48 42.45 -20.96
C TYR A 405 10.15 43.83 -20.88
N GLU A 406 9.83 44.64 -19.88
CA GLU A 406 10.46 45.96 -19.61
C GLU A 406 11.98 45.89 -19.41
N SER A 407 12.51 44.73 -19.03
CA SER A 407 13.96 44.52 -18.91
C SER A 407 14.69 44.53 -20.25
N LEU A 408 13.97 44.34 -21.36
CA LEU A 408 14.54 44.23 -22.70
C LEU A 408 14.60 45.62 -23.36
N ARG A 409 15.81 46.02 -23.80
CA ARG A 409 16.00 47.29 -24.53
C ARG A 409 15.18 47.34 -25.81
N SER A 410 15.02 46.22 -26.51
CA SER A 410 14.21 46.11 -27.74
C SER A 410 12.72 46.35 -27.49
N PHE A 411 12.20 45.93 -26.33
CA PHE A 411 10.80 46.17 -25.95
C PHE A 411 10.58 47.65 -25.63
N MET A 412 11.52 48.28 -24.92
CA MET A 412 11.47 49.72 -24.60
C MET A 412 11.66 50.60 -25.84
N ALA A 413 12.47 50.18 -26.81
CA ALA A 413 12.71 50.90 -28.06
C ALA A 413 11.46 51.00 -28.94
N LEU A 414 10.57 49.98 -28.88
CA LEU A 414 9.28 50.00 -29.55
C LEU A 414 8.26 50.98 -28.93
N LYS A 415 8.62 51.67 -27.83
CA LYS A 415 7.80 52.63 -27.06
C LYS A 415 6.28 52.46 -27.27
N PRO A 416 5.64 51.43 -26.69
CA PRO A 416 4.19 51.37 -26.66
C PRO A 416 3.68 51.94 -25.32
N PRO A 417 3.49 53.28 -25.17
CA PRO A 417 2.85 53.84 -23.97
C PRO A 417 1.42 53.33 -23.77
N ALA A 418 0.81 52.74 -24.81
CA ALA A 418 -0.47 52.05 -24.73
C ALA A 418 -0.36 50.63 -24.15
N LEU A 419 0.76 49.91 -24.29
CA LEU A 419 0.95 48.59 -23.68
C LEU A 419 1.42 48.78 -22.23
N THR A 420 0.56 49.33 -21.37
CA THR A 420 0.87 49.50 -19.94
C THR A 420 1.18 48.16 -19.29
N PRO A 421 2.40 47.96 -18.77
CA PRO A 421 2.77 46.71 -18.11
C PRO A 421 1.96 46.54 -16.81
N MET A 422 1.36 45.36 -16.65
CA MET A 422 0.49 45.05 -15.53
C MET A 422 1.29 44.41 -14.39
N TYR A 423 1.33 45.08 -13.23
CA TYR A 423 2.02 44.58 -12.05
C TYR A 423 1.10 43.70 -11.20
N TYR A 424 1.15 42.38 -11.44
CA TYR A 424 0.40 41.40 -10.64
C TYR A 424 0.98 41.19 -9.24
N GLU A 425 2.18 41.72 -8.94
CA GLU A 425 2.84 41.60 -7.64
C GLU A 425 1.93 42.08 -6.50
N ASN A 426 1.31 43.25 -6.65
CA ASN A 426 0.38 43.80 -5.65
C ASN A 426 -0.98 43.08 -5.67
N ALA A 427 -1.41 42.59 -6.83
CA ALA A 427 -2.67 41.86 -6.98
C ALA A 427 -2.59 40.45 -6.36
N SER A 428 -1.41 39.85 -6.33
CA SER A 428 -1.20 38.49 -5.80
C SER A 428 -1.60 38.34 -4.34
N ILE A 429 -1.35 39.37 -3.51
CA ILE A 429 -1.77 39.39 -2.10
C ILE A 429 -3.29 39.33 -1.99
N TYR A 430 -3.99 40.15 -2.77
CA TYR A 430 -5.46 40.14 -2.82
C TYR A 430 -5.98 38.77 -3.29
N THR A 431 -5.42 38.24 -4.38
CA THR A 431 -5.82 36.95 -4.93
C THR A 431 -5.54 35.77 -3.98
N ASN A 432 -4.49 35.84 -3.17
CA ASN A 432 -4.23 34.85 -2.13
C ASN A 432 -5.31 34.90 -1.03
N SER A 433 -5.80 36.09 -0.67
CA SER A 433 -6.96 36.20 0.22
C SER A 433 -8.25 35.64 -0.41
N LEU A 434 -8.44 35.83 -1.72
CA LEU A 434 -9.53 35.22 -2.48
C LEU A 434 -9.43 33.69 -2.51
N LEU A 435 -8.22 33.13 -2.59
CA LEU A 435 -7.98 31.69 -2.55
C LEU A 435 -8.40 31.10 -1.21
N ASP A 436 -8.02 31.75 -0.12
CA ASP A 436 -8.40 31.30 1.22
C ASP A 436 -9.92 31.32 1.39
N ALA A 437 -10.58 32.40 0.95
CA ALA A 437 -12.04 32.51 0.97
C ALA A 437 -12.71 31.44 0.08
N TYR A 438 -12.18 31.18 -1.11
CA TYR A 438 -12.68 30.15 -2.02
C TYR A 438 -12.61 28.76 -1.39
N MET A 439 -11.48 28.43 -0.74
CA MET A 439 -11.30 27.15 -0.07
C MET A 439 -12.20 27.00 1.16
N ASP A 440 -12.43 28.08 1.91
CA ASP A 440 -13.39 28.09 3.01
C ASP A 440 -14.83 27.86 2.54
N TYR A 441 -15.24 28.51 1.44
CA TYR A 441 -16.55 28.26 0.83
C TYR A 441 -16.67 26.83 0.29
N LYS A 442 -15.63 26.30 -0.35
CA LYS A 442 -15.60 24.91 -0.82
C LYS A 442 -15.78 23.93 0.35
N ASN A 443 -15.16 24.19 1.50
CA ASN A 443 -15.35 23.41 2.72
C ASN A 443 -16.78 23.54 3.26
N ILE A 444 -17.35 24.74 3.34
CA ILE A 444 -18.74 24.97 3.73
C ILE A 444 -19.71 24.20 2.82
N TYR A 445 -19.53 24.29 1.49
CA TYR A 445 -20.34 23.59 0.50
C TYR A 445 -20.35 22.06 0.72
N ARG A 446 -19.17 21.48 1.01
CA ARG A 446 -19.02 20.06 1.30
C ARG A 446 -19.67 19.67 2.63
N ASN A 447 -19.41 20.42 3.69
CA ASN A 447 -19.99 20.18 5.01
C ASN A 447 -21.52 20.19 4.98
N ILE A 448 -22.12 21.15 4.28
CA ILE A 448 -23.58 21.19 4.09
C ILE A 448 -24.05 19.94 3.32
N GLY A 449 -23.33 19.52 2.28
CA GLY A 449 -23.63 18.30 1.52
C GLY A 449 -23.63 17.04 2.40
N THR A 450 -22.60 16.88 3.25
CA THR A 450 -22.50 15.79 4.22
C THR A 450 -23.62 15.86 5.25
N GLN A 451 -23.91 17.05 5.80
CA GLN A 451 -25.01 17.25 6.75
C GLN A 451 -26.37 16.89 6.13
N LEU A 452 -26.64 17.29 4.89
CA LEU A 452 -27.88 16.94 4.19
C LEU A 452 -28.04 15.43 4.03
N PHE A 453 -26.96 14.73 3.66
CA PHE A 453 -26.95 13.27 3.59
C PHE A 453 -27.19 12.62 4.95
N ASP A 454 -26.51 13.09 6.00
CA ASP A 454 -26.65 12.58 7.38
C ASP A 454 -28.06 12.81 7.94
N ILE A 455 -28.70 13.94 7.61
CA ILE A 455 -30.08 14.25 7.96
C ILE A 455 -31.04 13.31 7.22
N GLN A 456 -30.82 13.05 5.93
CA GLN A 456 -31.62 12.08 5.15
C GLN A 456 -31.46 10.65 5.68
N ALA A 457 -30.26 10.29 6.13
CA ALA A 457 -29.96 9.02 6.80
C ALA A 457 -30.50 8.96 8.25
N GLY A 458 -31.09 10.05 8.76
CA GLY A 458 -31.69 10.11 10.10
C GLY A 458 -30.70 10.20 11.27
N THR A 459 -29.41 10.38 10.99
CA THR A 459 -28.33 10.47 12.00
C THR A 459 -28.18 11.87 12.60
N LYS A 460 -28.55 12.91 11.83
CA LYS A 460 -28.52 14.33 12.26
C LYS A 460 -29.90 14.97 12.18
N LYS A 461 -30.13 16.00 13.01
CA LYS A 461 -31.31 16.86 13.00
C LYS A 461 -30.89 18.33 12.87
N ILE A 462 -31.72 19.11 12.18
CA ILE A 462 -31.57 20.57 12.11
C ILE A 462 -32.22 21.16 13.35
N ASP A 463 -31.47 21.94 14.13
CA ASP A 463 -32.04 22.68 15.25
C ASP A 463 -32.84 23.89 14.73
N LYS A 464 -33.92 24.22 15.42
CA LYS A 464 -34.64 25.47 15.17
C LYS A 464 -33.75 26.64 15.58
N TRP A 465 -33.84 27.73 14.84
CA TRP A 465 -33.22 28.99 15.25
C TRP A 465 -33.71 29.40 16.64
N ASP A 466 -32.78 29.86 17.47
CA ASP A 466 -33.12 30.45 18.76
C ASP A 466 -33.95 31.72 18.55
N ALA A 467 -34.93 31.96 19.43
CA ALA A 467 -35.81 33.12 19.38
C ALA A 467 -35.05 34.45 19.55
N SER A 468 -33.84 34.40 20.12
CA SER A 468 -32.90 35.53 20.24
C SER A 468 -32.24 35.93 18.90
N ILE A 469 -32.08 35.00 17.95
CA ILE A 469 -31.41 35.23 16.67
C ILE A 469 -32.31 36.02 15.70
N THR A 470 -33.62 36.02 15.94
CA THR A 470 -34.61 36.80 15.21
C THR A 470 -34.45 38.33 15.33
N GLU A 471 -33.57 38.82 16.22
CA GLU A 471 -33.29 40.27 16.36
C GLU A 471 -32.23 40.82 15.39
N PHE A 472 -31.37 39.97 14.81
CA PHE A 472 -30.32 40.43 13.87
C PHE A 472 -30.86 40.87 12.50
N THR A 473 -32.15 40.64 12.22
CA THR A 473 -32.75 40.88 10.91
C THR A 473 -33.60 42.16 10.84
N LYS A 474 -32.97 43.34 10.82
CA LYS A 474 -33.69 44.60 10.46
C LYS A 474 -32.94 45.57 9.56
N THR A 475 -31.82 45.20 8.94
CA THR A 475 -31.11 46.12 8.04
C THR A 475 -30.84 45.49 6.68
N SER A 476 -31.87 45.48 5.83
CA SER A 476 -31.68 45.25 4.39
C SER A 476 -31.23 46.55 3.73
N LYS A 477 -29.94 46.67 3.40
CA LYS A 477 -29.50 47.54 2.32
C LYS A 477 -29.41 46.68 1.05
N ASN A 478 -30.02 47.15 -0.03
CA ASN A 478 -30.13 46.44 -1.31
C ASN A 478 -28.79 46.42 -2.06
N ILE A 479 -27.86 45.56 -1.63
CA ILE A 479 -26.70 45.13 -2.40
C ILE A 479 -26.69 43.59 -2.31
N GLU A 480 -26.52 42.87 -3.42
CA GLU A 480 -26.67 41.41 -3.51
C GLU A 480 -25.72 40.58 -2.60
N ASN A 481 -24.81 41.24 -1.89
CA ASN A 481 -23.85 40.66 -0.93
C ASN A 481 -24.20 40.96 0.55
N ASP A 482 -25.15 41.86 0.83
CA ASP A 482 -25.52 42.34 2.18
C ASP A 482 -26.76 41.60 2.75
N ASP A 483 -27.24 40.54 2.09
CA ASP A 483 -28.32 39.73 2.66
C ASP A 483 -27.76 38.88 3.81
N GLU A 484 -28.02 39.32 5.03
CA GLU A 484 -27.60 38.65 6.28
C GLU A 484 -28.73 37.80 6.88
N LYS A 485 -29.83 37.60 6.16
CA LYS A 485 -30.95 36.80 6.68
C LYS A 485 -30.50 35.34 6.90
N PRO A 486 -30.82 34.75 8.07
CA PRO A 486 -30.60 33.33 8.31
C PRO A 486 -31.38 32.46 7.32
N PHE A 487 -30.78 31.35 6.89
CA PHE A 487 -31.47 30.35 6.09
C PHE A 487 -32.53 29.64 6.93
N GLU A 488 -33.67 29.29 6.33
CA GLU A 488 -34.71 28.57 7.05
C GLU A 488 -34.14 27.28 7.68
N ALA A 489 -34.49 26.97 8.94
CA ALA A 489 -34.07 25.77 9.66
C ALA A 489 -34.80 24.50 9.14
N THR A 490 -34.72 24.27 7.83
CA THR A 490 -35.34 23.17 7.11
C THR A 490 -34.33 22.57 6.12
N ILE A 491 -34.58 21.34 5.67
CA ILE A 491 -33.77 20.71 4.61
C ILE A 491 -33.72 21.61 3.36
N LYS A 492 -34.84 22.27 3.04
CA LYS A 492 -34.92 23.22 1.92
C LYS A 492 -34.06 24.46 2.13
N GLY A 493 -34.06 25.04 3.33
CA GLY A 493 -33.20 26.18 3.66
C GLY A 493 -31.71 25.81 3.62
N LEU A 494 -31.35 24.61 4.06
CA LEU A 494 -29.97 24.11 4.01
C LEU A 494 -29.51 23.80 2.57
N ASP A 495 -30.38 23.24 1.72
CA ASP A 495 -30.10 23.07 0.28
C ASP A 495 -29.97 24.41 -0.45
N LEU A 496 -30.80 25.41 -0.09
CA LEU A 496 -30.67 26.78 -0.60
C LEU A 496 -29.34 27.40 -0.17
N ALA A 497 -28.92 27.23 1.09
CA ALA A 497 -27.61 27.66 1.57
C ALA A 497 -26.48 27.04 0.74
N ARG A 498 -26.55 25.73 0.46
CA ARG A 498 -25.59 25.02 -0.40
C ARG A 498 -25.53 25.62 -1.81
N ARG A 499 -26.69 25.97 -2.38
CA ARG A 499 -26.78 26.63 -3.70
C ARG A 499 -26.15 28.02 -3.70
N ILE A 500 -26.45 28.85 -2.70
CA ILE A 500 -25.87 30.20 -2.59
C ILE A 500 -24.36 30.13 -2.35
N CYS A 501 -23.89 29.17 -1.55
CA CYS A 501 -22.47 28.90 -1.33
C CYS A 501 -21.72 28.68 -2.66
N ARG A 502 -22.30 27.90 -3.59
CA ARG A 502 -21.76 27.72 -4.94
C ARG A 502 -21.71 29.05 -5.73
N PHE A 503 -22.72 29.90 -5.61
CA PHE A 503 -22.72 31.21 -6.28
C PHE A 503 -21.69 32.17 -5.70
N GLN A 504 -21.42 32.13 -4.39
CA GLN A 504 -20.33 32.91 -3.78
C GLN A 504 -18.96 32.46 -4.33
N MET A 505 -18.74 31.16 -4.50
CA MET A 505 -17.53 30.66 -5.17
C MET A 505 -17.41 31.16 -6.62
N ILE A 506 -18.52 31.18 -7.38
CA ILE A 506 -18.55 31.72 -8.75
C ILE A 506 -18.21 33.22 -8.75
N ARG A 507 -18.72 33.99 -7.78
CA ARG A 507 -18.37 35.42 -7.61
C ARG A 507 -16.88 35.62 -7.37
N ILE A 508 -16.25 34.76 -6.56
CA ILE A 508 -14.80 34.79 -6.35
C ILE A 508 -14.04 34.49 -7.66
N VAL A 509 -14.47 33.50 -8.44
CA VAL A 509 -13.87 33.20 -9.76
C VAL A 509 -13.98 34.40 -10.71
N ASN A 510 -15.17 35.03 -10.76
CA ASN A 510 -15.39 36.23 -11.58
C ASN A 510 -14.53 37.42 -11.13
N GLU A 511 -14.30 37.55 -9.82
CA GLU A 511 -13.42 38.57 -9.26
C GLU A 511 -11.96 38.33 -9.65
N VAL A 512 -11.51 37.07 -9.61
CA VAL A 512 -10.20 36.68 -10.12
C VAL A 512 -10.06 37.01 -11.60
N ASP A 513 -11.09 36.77 -12.42
CA ASP A 513 -11.10 37.13 -13.85
C ASP A 513 -11.07 38.66 -14.07
N ALA A 514 -11.68 39.44 -13.18
CA ALA A 514 -11.64 40.89 -13.21
C ALA A 514 -10.24 41.44 -12.85
N VAL A 515 -9.63 40.91 -11.78
CA VAL A 515 -8.24 41.23 -11.38
C VAL A 515 -7.25 40.76 -12.43
N GLU A 516 -7.52 39.60 -13.03
CA GLU A 516 -6.78 39.10 -14.18
C GLU A 516 -6.79 40.23 -15.23
N LYS A 517 -7.96 40.61 -15.77
CA LYS A 517 -8.11 41.65 -16.81
C LYS A 517 -7.54 43.02 -16.45
N ASN A 518 -7.63 43.42 -15.18
CA ASN A 518 -7.13 44.70 -14.72
C ASN A 518 -6.63 44.61 -13.26
N PRO A 519 -5.32 44.43 -13.02
CA PRO A 519 -4.76 44.27 -11.67
C PRO A 519 -4.99 45.47 -10.75
N ALA A 520 -5.19 46.69 -11.31
CA ALA A 520 -5.49 47.88 -10.51
C ALA A 520 -6.82 47.75 -9.74
N VAL A 521 -7.68 46.82 -10.16
CA VAL A 521 -8.93 46.49 -9.46
C VAL A 521 -8.67 46.01 -8.03
N ALA A 522 -7.59 45.25 -7.80
CA ALA A 522 -7.22 44.75 -6.48
C ALA A 522 -6.81 45.86 -5.48
N ALA A 523 -6.42 47.04 -5.99
CA ALA A 523 -5.96 48.18 -5.19
C ALA A 523 -7.04 49.24 -4.93
N LYS A 524 -8.26 49.05 -5.44
CA LYS A 524 -9.36 50.04 -5.31
C LYS A 524 -10.17 49.80 -4.03
N GLU A 525 -9.84 50.55 -2.98
CA GLU A 525 -10.52 50.47 -1.67
C GLU A 525 -12.03 50.81 -1.73
N SER A 526 -12.44 51.72 -2.62
CA SER A 526 -13.83 52.21 -2.71
C SER A 526 -14.80 51.25 -3.42
N ARG A 527 -14.36 50.06 -3.83
CA ARG A 527 -15.19 49.10 -4.57
C ARG A 527 -16.02 48.27 -3.58
N PRO A 528 -17.32 48.01 -3.83
CA PRO A 528 -18.10 47.11 -2.99
C PRO A 528 -17.50 45.70 -2.96
N GLU A 529 -17.65 45.00 -1.83
CA GLU A 529 -17.19 43.62 -1.70
C GLU A 529 -17.80 42.74 -2.80
N ALA A 530 -16.96 41.95 -3.47
CA ALA A 530 -17.38 41.14 -4.62
C ALA A 530 -18.18 39.89 -4.21
N PHE A 531 -17.97 39.41 -2.98
CA PHE A 531 -18.60 38.23 -2.40
C PHE A 531 -18.82 38.47 -0.91
N GLN A 532 -19.71 37.70 -0.28
CA GLN A 532 -19.99 37.84 1.16
C GLN A 532 -18.85 37.26 2.01
N SER A 533 -18.60 37.81 3.20
CA SER A 533 -17.66 37.19 4.15
C SER A 533 -18.07 35.75 4.50
N THR A 534 -17.10 34.83 4.53
CA THR A 534 -17.33 33.42 4.90
C THR A 534 -17.81 33.26 6.34
N ILE A 535 -17.42 34.18 7.23
CA ILE A 535 -17.84 34.20 8.64
C ILE A 535 -19.33 34.55 8.72
N VAL A 536 -19.72 35.67 8.11
CA VAL A 536 -21.13 36.11 8.02
C VAL A 536 -21.99 35.04 7.36
N PHE A 537 -21.49 34.41 6.29
CA PHE A 537 -22.22 33.32 5.65
C PHE A 537 -22.44 32.11 6.57
N ARG A 538 -21.46 31.76 7.42
CA ARG A 538 -21.60 30.64 8.38
C ARG A 538 -22.65 30.94 9.44
N GLU A 539 -22.73 32.17 9.92
CA GLU A 539 -23.73 32.60 10.92
C GLU A 539 -25.17 32.47 10.39
N ARG A 540 -25.36 32.52 9.07
CA ARG A 540 -26.66 32.32 8.41
C ARG A 540 -27.08 30.87 8.29
N ILE A 541 -26.18 29.89 8.46
CA ILE A 541 -26.47 28.46 8.28
C ILE A 541 -27.05 27.88 9.57
N PRO A 542 -28.19 27.16 9.51
CA PRO A 542 -28.77 26.55 10.70
C PRO A 542 -27.85 25.49 11.30
N VAL A 543 -27.81 25.43 12.62
CA VAL A 543 -26.99 24.44 13.34
C VAL A 543 -27.56 23.05 13.13
N VAL A 544 -26.71 22.15 12.61
CA VAL A 544 -27.03 20.73 12.45
C VAL A 544 -26.35 19.95 13.57
N ARG A 545 -27.14 19.30 14.42
CA ARG A 545 -26.64 18.43 15.50
C ARG A 545 -26.92 16.98 15.18
N ASN A 546 -26.16 16.08 15.78
CA ASN A 546 -26.53 14.67 15.79
C ASN A 546 -27.90 14.54 16.47
N LYS A 547 -28.80 13.75 15.87
CA LYS A 547 -30.03 13.33 16.54
C LYS A 547 -29.55 12.52 17.75
N GLU A 548 -29.96 12.91 18.96
CA GLU A 548 -29.40 12.41 20.23
C GLU A 548 -28.99 10.93 20.17
N LYS A 549 -27.69 10.73 19.95
CA LYS A 549 -26.90 9.60 20.43
C LYS A 549 -26.06 10.18 21.57
N LEU A 550 -25.85 9.37 22.61
CA LEU A 550 -25.21 9.71 23.89
C LEU A 550 -24.11 10.78 23.81
N PRO A 551 -24.01 11.66 24.82
CA PRO A 551 -23.05 12.75 24.83
C PRO A 551 -21.62 12.22 24.75
N HIS A 552 -20.83 12.83 23.86
CA HIS A 552 -19.38 12.68 23.82
C HIS A 552 -18.83 13.38 25.07
N LEU A 553 -18.25 12.62 26.00
CA LEU A 553 -17.61 13.22 27.17
C LEU A 553 -16.23 13.78 26.84
N LYS A 554 -16.04 15.01 27.31
CA LYS A 554 -14.83 15.81 27.24
C LYS A 554 -13.76 15.17 28.13
N ILE A 555 -12.55 15.05 27.61
CA ILE A 555 -11.39 14.47 28.29
C ILE A 555 -10.77 15.55 29.21
N PHE A 556 -11.27 15.58 30.45
CA PHE A 556 -10.80 16.20 31.70
C PHE A 556 -11.01 17.69 31.99
N GLY A 557 -11.69 17.97 33.11
CA GLY A 557 -11.63 19.26 33.80
C GLY A 557 -12.83 19.74 34.63
N THR A 558 -13.82 18.92 34.97
CA THR A 558 -14.86 19.25 35.98
C THR A 558 -15.43 17.97 36.59
N ASP A 559 -15.94 18.06 37.82
CA ASP A 559 -16.54 17.00 38.65
C ASP A 559 -17.81 16.35 38.05
N GLU A 560 -17.80 15.93 36.79
CA GLU A 560 -18.90 15.17 36.17
C GLU A 560 -18.59 13.68 36.20
N ALA A 561 -19.58 12.89 36.60
CA ALA A 561 -19.46 11.44 36.72
C ALA A 561 -19.15 10.79 35.36
N PRO A 562 -18.26 9.79 35.31
CA PRO A 562 -17.93 9.06 34.08
C PRO A 562 -19.19 8.45 33.44
N PRO A 563 -19.18 8.25 32.12
CA PRO A 563 -20.37 7.82 31.39
C PRO A 563 -20.76 6.40 31.81
N LYS A 564 -22.07 6.14 31.90
CA LYS A 564 -22.57 4.82 32.31
C LYS A 564 -22.28 3.75 31.25
N LEU A 565 -21.98 2.54 31.70
CA LEU A 565 -21.73 1.40 30.83
C LEU A 565 -22.97 1.01 29.99
N ILE A 566 -24.16 1.27 30.53
CA ILE A 566 -25.46 1.13 29.88
C ILE A 566 -26.38 2.30 30.25
N GLU A 567 -27.13 2.80 29.28
CA GLU A 567 -28.17 3.82 29.49
C GLU A 567 -29.54 3.23 29.14
N PRO A 568 -30.23 2.58 30.09
CA PRO A 568 -31.51 1.96 29.83
C PRO A 568 -32.57 3.02 29.51
N THR A 569 -33.26 2.87 28.38
CA THR A 569 -34.51 3.58 28.10
C THR A 569 -35.69 2.78 28.67
N LYS A 570 -36.84 3.43 28.86
CA LYS A 570 -38.05 2.76 29.38
C LYS A 570 -38.53 1.60 28.50
N ASP A 571 -38.14 1.58 27.23
CA ASP A 571 -38.58 0.60 26.23
C ASP A 571 -37.60 -0.57 26.05
N ASP A 572 -36.42 -0.53 26.67
CA ASP A 572 -35.36 -1.54 26.49
C ASP A 572 -35.61 -2.84 27.29
N GLY A 573 -36.57 -2.84 28.22
CA GLY A 573 -36.95 -4.03 29.00
C GLY A 573 -35.81 -4.62 29.83
N ILE A 574 -34.86 -3.80 30.26
CA ILE A 574 -33.70 -4.21 31.08
C ILE A 574 -34.17 -4.55 32.50
N GLU A 575 -33.75 -5.72 33.00
CA GLU A 575 -34.09 -6.17 34.34
C GLU A 575 -33.13 -5.61 35.40
N GLU A 576 -33.58 -5.55 36.66
CA GLU A 576 -32.77 -5.01 37.77
C GLU A 576 -31.46 -5.79 37.95
N ALA A 577 -31.48 -7.11 37.77
CA ALA A 577 -30.28 -7.95 37.83
C ALA A 577 -29.27 -7.63 36.70
N GLU A 578 -29.74 -7.33 35.50
CA GLU A 578 -28.91 -6.95 34.35
C GLU A 578 -28.26 -5.57 34.58
N LEU A 579 -29.03 -4.62 35.12
CA LEU A 579 -28.53 -3.29 35.48
C LEU A 579 -27.51 -3.34 36.63
N ASN A 580 -27.78 -4.15 37.66
CA ASN A 580 -26.86 -4.36 38.78
C ASN A 580 -25.54 -4.99 38.30
N LYS A 581 -25.60 -5.97 37.40
CA LYS A 581 -24.39 -6.57 36.81
C LYS A 581 -23.60 -5.52 36.00
N ALA A 582 -24.25 -4.73 35.16
CA ALA A 582 -23.59 -3.65 34.42
C ALA A 582 -22.94 -2.61 35.35
N ASN A 583 -23.62 -2.22 36.43
CA ASN A 583 -23.09 -1.26 37.41
C ASN A 583 -21.92 -1.82 38.22
N SER A 584 -21.88 -3.13 38.49
CA SER A 584 -20.79 -3.76 39.26
C SER A 584 -19.40 -3.56 38.63
N TYR A 585 -19.33 -3.43 37.29
CA TYR A 585 -18.06 -3.14 36.62
C TYR A 585 -17.57 -1.71 36.88
N LEU A 586 -18.50 -0.75 37.03
CA LEU A 586 -18.17 0.65 37.31
C LEU A 586 -17.68 0.85 38.75
N GLU A 587 -17.96 -0.09 39.67
CA GLU A 587 -17.43 -0.05 41.04
C GLU A 587 -15.91 -0.29 41.06
N THR A 588 -15.40 -1.12 40.14
CA THR A 588 -13.98 -1.47 40.05
C THR A 588 -13.23 -0.63 39.01
N GLN A 589 -13.92 -0.21 37.94
CA GLN A 589 -13.39 0.64 36.87
C GLN A 589 -14.41 1.73 36.52
N PRO A 590 -14.42 2.86 37.25
CA PRO A 590 -15.41 3.92 37.08
C PRO A 590 -15.43 4.52 35.67
N ASP A 591 -14.30 4.49 34.98
CA ASP A 591 -14.06 5.02 33.65
C ASP A 591 -14.30 4.02 32.51
N MET A 592 -14.68 2.76 32.79
CA MET A 592 -14.90 1.72 31.77
C MET A 592 -15.92 2.15 30.70
N GLY A 593 -16.91 2.97 31.08
CA GLY A 593 -17.84 3.54 30.11
C GLY A 593 -17.18 4.46 29.07
N VAL A 594 -15.96 4.95 29.25
CA VAL A 594 -15.32 5.81 28.24
C VAL A 594 -14.98 5.01 26.97
N SER A 595 -14.52 3.77 27.14
CA SER A 595 -14.03 2.92 26.05
C SER A 595 -14.96 1.75 25.70
N MET A 596 -15.93 1.40 26.56
CA MET A 596 -16.86 0.28 26.35
C MET A 596 -18.33 0.66 26.60
N ARG A 597 -19.25 0.06 25.85
CA ARG A 597 -20.72 0.23 25.99
C ARG A 597 -21.44 -1.11 25.84
N LEU A 598 -22.39 -1.38 26.74
CA LEU A 598 -23.31 -2.51 26.62
C LEU A 598 -24.56 -2.08 25.84
N ALA A 599 -24.87 -2.80 24.77
CA ALA A 599 -26.15 -2.61 24.08
C ALA A 599 -27.30 -3.29 24.83
N PRO A 600 -28.52 -2.74 24.80
CA PRO A 600 -29.70 -3.36 25.39
C PRO A 600 -29.91 -4.80 24.94
N LEU A 601 -30.32 -5.65 25.86
CA LEU A 601 -30.50 -7.08 25.63
C LEU A 601 -31.85 -7.39 24.98
N VAL A 602 -31.86 -8.17 23.90
CA VAL A 602 -33.09 -8.65 23.26
C VAL A 602 -33.31 -10.14 23.50
N GLY A 603 -34.55 -10.53 23.83
CA GLY A 603 -34.92 -11.92 24.13
C GLY A 603 -35.63 -12.07 25.48
N SER A 604 -35.53 -13.25 26.10
CA SER A 604 -36.12 -13.53 27.42
C SER A 604 -35.05 -13.79 28.49
N ALA A 605 -35.24 -13.28 29.71
CA ALA A 605 -34.31 -13.45 30.82
C ALA A 605 -34.41 -14.86 31.45
N PHE A 606 -34.08 -15.89 30.67
CA PHE A 606 -34.09 -17.29 31.10
C PHE A 606 -32.71 -17.90 30.99
N GLY A 607 -32.27 -18.59 32.05
CA GLY A 607 -30.92 -19.14 32.17
C GLY A 607 -29.97 -18.20 32.93
N SER A 608 -28.70 -18.58 33.00
CA SER A 608 -27.67 -17.82 33.72
C SER A 608 -27.27 -16.57 32.93
N LEU A 609 -27.19 -15.44 33.63
CA LEU A 609 -26.63 -14.20 33.10
C LEU A 609 -25.12 -14.37 32.88
N PHE A 610 -24.64 -14.04 31.69
CA PHE A 610 -23.23 -14.00 31.34
C PHE A 610 -22.89 -12.62 30.78
N CYS A 611 -21.65 -12.20 30.91
CA CYS A 611 -21.16 -11.00 30.26
C CYS A 611 -19.66 -11.11 30.01
N ASN A 612 -19.22 -10.99 28.76
CA ASN A 612 -17.80 -11.14 28.47
C ASN A 612 -16.92 -10.05 29.10
N LEU A 613 -17.50 -8.91 29.54
CA LEU A 613 -16.76 -7.91 30.33
C LEU A 613 -16.22 -8.45 31.66
N ASP A 614 -16.67 -9.63 32.11
CA ASP A 614 -16.06 -10.34 33.25
C ASP A 614 -14.56 -10.59 33.04
N PHE A 615 -14.07 -10.60 31.80
CA PHE A 615 -12.66 -10.86 31.46
C PHE A 615 -12.13 -10.05 30.26
N VAL A 616 -13.00 -9.43 29.45
CA VAL A 616 -12.61 -8.66 28.26
C VAL A 616 -12.20 -7.24 28.63
N LYS A 617 -11.02 -6.83 28.18
CA LYS A 617 -10.52 -5.45 28.28
C LYS A 617 -10.81 -4.66 27.00
N ALA A 618 -10.72 -3.34 27.08
CA ALA A 618 -11.04 -2.44 25.98
C ALA A 618 -10.14 -2.64 24.74
N ASP A 619 -8.88 -3.02 24.94
CA ASP A 619 -7.88 -3.28 23.90
C ASP A 619 -8.04 -4.64 23.20
N PHE A 620 -8.69 -5.63 23.84
CA PHE A 620 -8.81 -6.99 23.28
C PHE A 620 -9.54 -7.00 21.93
N SER A 621 -9.00 -7.69 20.92
CA SER A 621 -9.69 -7.88 19.63
C SER A 621 -10.28 -9.28 19.48
N LEU A 622 -11.46 -9.37 18.85
CA LEU A 622 -12.04 -10.67 18.48
C LEU A 622 -11.24 -11.30 17.32
N ARG A 623 -10.95 -12.59 17.44
CA ARG A 623 -10.30 -13.41 16.42
C ARG A 623 -11.30 -14.33 15.72
N THR A 624 -12.19 -14.95 16.48
CA THR A 624 -13.20 -15.84 15.90
C THR A 624 -14.51 -15.70 16.66
N VAL A 625 -15.62 -15.65 15.94
CA VAL A 625 -16.97 -15.79 16.50
C VAL A 625 -17.66 -16.96 15.83
N THR A 626 -18.17 -17.88 16.63
CA THR A 626 -18.83 -19.10 16.18
C THR A 626 -20.23 -19.16 16.75
N VAL A 627 -21.22 -19.40 15.88
CA VAL A 627 -22.63 -19.55 16.24
C VAL A 627 -23.07 -20.95 15.89
N GLU A 628 -23.67 -21.63 16.86
CA GLU A 628 -24.24 -22.97 16.68
C GLU A 628 -25.76 -22.91 16.82
N VAL A 629 -26.45 -23.52 15.86
CA VAL A 629 -27.91 -23.51 15.71
C VAL A 629 -28.40 -24.95 15.74
N GLU A 630 -29.51 -25.18 16.45
CA GLU A 630 -30.20 -26.47 16.52
C GLU A 630 -31.71 -26.24 16.56
N LYS A 631 -32.44 -26.91 15.67
CA LYS A 631 -33.92 -26.84 15.60
C LYS A 631 -34.44 -25.39 15.59
N GLY A 632 -33.79 -24.54 14.80
CA GLY A 632 -34.19 -23.16 14.52
C GLY A 632 -33.81 -22.13 15.61
N VAL A 633 -33.03 -22.51 16.62
CA VAL A 633 -32.57 -21.60 17.68
C VAL A 633 -31.06 -21.64 17.87
N VAL A 634 -30.47 -20.51 18.27
CA VAL A 634 -29.04 -20.40 18.60
C VAL A 634 -28.80 -21.09 19.94
N VAL A 635 -28.08 -22.22 19.92
CA VAL A 635 -27.81 -23.04 21.10
C VAL A 635 -26.48 -22.72 21.77
N ALA A 636 -25.51 -22.22 21.02
CA ALA A 636 -24.26 -21.73 21.58
C ALA A 636 -23.65 -20.60 20.76
N ILE A 637 -22.95 -19.71 21.46
CA ILE A 637 -22.07 -18.70 20.88
C ILE A 637 -20.69 -18.88 21.50
N SER A 638 -19.67 -19.06 20.68
CA SER A 638 -18.28 -19.08 21.13
C SER A 638 -17.54 -17.90 20.54
N VAL A 639 -16.83 -17.16 21.39
CA VAL A 639 -15.93 -16.09 20.97
C VAL A 639 -14.50 -16.45 21.34
N ARG A 640 -13.57 -16.19 20.44
CA ARG A 640 -12.13 -16.29 20.67
C ARG A 640 -11.52 -14.92 20.40
N TYR A 641 -10.63 -14.50 21.29
CA TYR A 641 -9.88 -13.25 21.21
C TYR A 641 -8.51 -13.46 20.58
N ALA A 642 -7.92 -12.37 20.09
CA ALA A 642 -6.59 -12.39 19.45
C ALA A 642 -5.49 -12.84 20.43
N ASN A 643 -5.68 -12.61 21.72
CA ASN A 643 -4.81 -13.07 22.78
C ASN A 643 -5.00 -14.56 23.15
N GLY A 644 -5.88 -15.30 22.45
CA GLY A 644 -6.13 -16.73 22.71
C GLY A 644 -7.25 -17.01 23.72
N LEU A 645 -7.74 -16.00 24.45
CA LEU A 645 -8.86 -16.17 25.37
C LEU A 645 -10.10 -16.65 24.61
N GLN A 646 -10.80 -17.65 25.13
CA GLN A 646 -12.03 -18.16 24.55
C GLN A 646 -13.14 -18.22 25.60
N ALA A 647 -14.33 -17.81 25.21
CA ALA A 647 -15.53 -17.93 26.00
C ALA A 647 -16.65 -18.56 25.16
N THR A 648 -17.37 -19.51 25.76
CA THR A 648 -18.51 -20.18 25.15
C THR A 648 -19.72 -20.03 26.05
N MET A 649 -20.83 -19.61 25.46
CA MET A 649 -22.09 -19.34 26.14
C MET A 649 -23.17 -20.24 25.54
N GLY A 650 -24.01 -20.83 26.39
CA GLY A 650 -24.98 -21.84 25.99
C GLY A 650 -24.38 -23.24 25.92
N THR A 651 -25.06 -24.15 25.21
CA THR A 651 -24.69 -25.56 25.13
C THR A 651 -24.19 -25.90 23.73
N PRO A 652 -22.88 -26.14 23.54
CA PRO A 652 -22.33 -26.48 22.22
C PRO A 652 -22.78 -27.88 21.77
N GLY A 653 -22.65 -28.15 20.46
CA GLY A 653 -23.04 -29.39 19.81
C GLY A 653 -24.18 -29.26 18.80
N GLY A 654 -24.47 -28.05 18.30
CA GLY A 654 -25.59 -27.79 17.40
C GLY A 654 -25.39 -28.43 16.02
N SER A 655 -26.47 -28.85 15.35
CA SER A 655 -26.40 -29.47 14.01
C SER A 655 -25.91 -28.53 12.92
N HIS A 656 -26.03 -27.22 13.10
CA HIS A 656 -25.49 -26.24 12.18
C HIS A 656 -24.53 -25.28 12.89
N LYS A 657 -23.30 -25.18 12.38
CA LYS A 657 -22.23 -24.36 12.93
C LYS A 657 -21.72 -23.40 11.88
N VAL A 658 -21.67 -22.11 12.21
CA VAL A 658 -21.17 -21.04 11.35
C VAL A 658 -20.10 -20.29 12.12
N SER A 659 -18.95 -20.01 11.50
CA SER A 659 -17.84 -19.31 12.14
C SER A 659 -17.32 -18.18 11.26
N LEU A 660 -17.02 -17.06 11.90
CA LEU A 660 -16.38 -15.90 11.33
C LEU A 660 -15.01 -15.76 11.96
N THR A 661 -13.97 -15.79 11.12
CA THR A 661 -12.60 -15.54 11.56
C THR A 661 -12.16 -14.16 11.06
N LEU A 662 -11.77 -13.32 12.00
CA LEU A 662 -11.28 -11.96 11.77
C LEU A 662 -9.75 -11.96 11.76
N ARG A 663 -9.17 -11.02 11.02
CA ARG A 663 -7.74 -10.70 11.07
C ARG A 663 -7.55 -9.28 11.60
N PRO A 664 -7.47 -9.08 12.94
CA PRO A 664 -7.28 -7.75 13.52
C PRO A 664 -6.03 -7.03 13.00
N SER A 665 -4.95 -7.77 12.72
CA SER A 665 -3.70 -7.25 12.13
C SER A 665 -3.87 -6.64 10.73
N GLU A 666 -4.90 -7.05 9.98
CA GLU A 666 -5.26 -6.49 8.67
C GLU A 666 -6.36 -5.41 8.80
N GLY A 667 -6.72 -5.05 10.03
CA GLY A 667 -7.77 -4.08 10.34
C GLY A 667 -9.20 -4.62 10.15
N GLN A 668 -9.40 -5.95 10.13
CA GLN A 668 -10.74 -6.54 10.06
C GLN A 668 -11.44 -6.48 11.42
N LYS A 669 -12.66 -5.94 11.45
CA LYS A 669 -13.47 -5.77 12.66
C LYS A 669 -14.97 -5.86 12.37
N ILE A 670 -15.74 -6.28 13.36
CA ILE A 670 -17.21 -6.35 13.28
C ILE A 670 -17.78 -4.97 13.64
N ILE A 671 -18.50 -4.36 12.70
CA ILE A 671 -18.96 -2.98 12.78
C ILE A 671 -20.48 -2.84 12.97
N ALA A 672 -21.23 -3.91 12.77
CA ALA A 672 -22.68 -3.96 13.00
C ALA A 672 -23.11 -5.39 13.36
N CYS A 673 -24.23 -5.55 14.08
CA CYS A 673 -24.87 -6.85 14.22
C CYS A 673 -26.39 -6.77 14.21
N SER A 674 -27.04 -7.87 13.82
CA SER A 674 -28.49 -8.04 13.94
C SER A 674 -28.81 -9.29 14.74
N ILE A 675 -29.80 -9.22 15.62
CA ILE A 675 -30.23 -10.34 16.45
C ILE A 675 -31.73 -10.55 16.21
N GLU A 676 -32.12 -11.78 15.84
CA GLU A 676 -33.53 -12.18 15.68
C GLU A 676 -33.98 -12.96 16.90
N THR A 677 -35.14 -12.60 17.44
CA THR A 677 -35.82 -13.32 18.51
C THR A 677 -37.13 -13.90 18.01
N GLY A 678 -37.53 -15.08 18.48
CA GLY A 678 -38.85 -15.64 18.22
C GLY A 678 -39.23 -16.77 19.18
N ARG A 679 -40.51 -17.15 19.18
CA ARG A 679 -41.01 -18.29 19.95
C ARG A 679 -41.63 -19.34 19.04
N ARG A 680 -41.59 -20.62 19.43
CA ARG A 680 -42.21 -21.69 18.64
C ARG A 680 -43.73 -21.59 18.67
N LYS A 681 -44.36 -21.71 17.50
CA LYS A 681 -45.81 -21.62 17.34
C LYS A 681 -46.48 -22.92 17.80
N GLY A 682 -47.54 -22.81 18.62
CA GLY A 682 -48.32 -23.94 19.12
C GLY A 682 -47.90 -24.51 20.48
N GLY A 683 -46.88 -23.95 21.14
CA GLY A 683 -46.53 -24.29 22.52
C GLY A 683 -46.98 -23.18 23.48
N SER A 684 -47.96 -23.45 24.35
CA SER A 684 -48.48 -22.46 25.31
C SER A 684 -47.45 -21.97 26.33
N GLU A 685 -46.33 -22.67 26.50
CA GLU A 685 -45.18 -22.32 27.36
C GLU A 685 -43.88 -22.02 26.59
N ALA A 686 -43.95 -21.80 25.26
CA ALA A 686 -42.75 -21.57 24.46
C ALA A 686 -42.13 -20.19 24.77
N THR A 687 -41.00 -20.18 25.47
CA THR A 687 -40.21 -18.98 25.75
C THR A 687 -39.57 -18.43 24.47
N THR A 688 -39.48 -17.10 24.37
CA THR A 688 -38.81 -16.39 23.28
C THR A 688 -37.31 -16.66 23.33
N ARG A 689 -36.70 -17.05 22.20
CA ARG A 689 -35.27 -17.38 22.09
C ARG A 689 -34.61 -16.63 20.94
N ILE A 690 -33.27 -16.63 20.94
CA ILE A 690 -32.50 -16.14 19.80
C ILE A 690 -32.59 -17.17 18.66
N THR A 691 -33.09 -16.75 17.50
CA THR A 691 -33.24 -17.58 16.29
C THR A 691 -32.17 -17.28 15.24
N ALA A 692 -31.59 -16.07 15.27
CA ALA A 692 -30.51 -15.67 14.38
C ALA A 692 -29.55 -14.67 15.05
N LEU A 693 -28.25 -14.79 14.74
CA LEU A 693 -27.23 -13.78 15.00
C LEU A 693 -26.50 -13.48 13.69
N ARG A 694 -26.50 -12.21 13.27
CA ARG A 694 -25.77 -11.74 12.09
C ARG A 694 -24.71 -10.72 12.48
N LEU A 695 -23.50 -10.86 11.96
CA LEU A 695 -22.39 -9.96 12.22
C LEU A 695 -21.86 -9.43 10.89
N TYR A 696 -21.72 -8.11 10.80
CA TYR A 696 -21.22 -7.45 9.59
C TYR A 696 -19.83 -6.91 9.84
N THR A 697 -18.92 -7.19 8.92
CA THR A 697 -17.52 -6.76 9.04
C THR A 697 -17.20 -5.62 8.09
N ASN A 698 -16.14 -4.86 8.39
CA ASN A 698 -15.69 -3.76 7.54
C ASN A 698 -14.93 -4.20 6.28
N ARG A 699 -14.26 -5.35 6.31
CA ARG A 699 -13.29 -5.81 5.29
C ARG A 699 -13.25 -7.34 5.11
N GLY A 700 -14.09 -8.09 5.81
CA GLY A 700 -14.12 -9.56 5.81
C GLY A 700 -15.48 -10.13 5.38
N PRO A 701 -15.67 -11.46 5.46
CA PRO A 701 -16.97 -12.07 5.27
C PRO A 701 -17.90 -11.73 6.44
N ASP A 702 -19.20 -11.63 6.16
CA ASP A 702 -20.21 -11.49 7.21
C ASP A 702 -20.55 -12.86 7.84
N LEU A 703 -20.97 -12.86 9.10
CA LEU A 703 -21.49 -14.06 9.76
C LEU A 703 -23.00 -14.08 9.65
N GLU A 704 -23.55 -15.17 9.13
CA GLU A 704 -24.99 -15.45 9.11
C GLU A 704 -25.31 -16.68 9.97
N GLY A 705 -25.43 -16.49 11.28
CA GLY A 705 -25.69 -17.55 12.26
C GLY A 705 -27.17 -17.80 12.46
N HIS A 706 -27.82 -18.52 11.54
CA HIS A 706 -29.23 -18.92 11.62
C HIS A 706 -29.48 -20.27 10.93
N SER A 707 -30.72 -20.77 10.96
CA SER A 707 -31.10 -22.00 10.26
C SER A 707 -30.88 -21.89 8.75
N LYS A 708 -30.66 -23.03 8.07
CA LYS A 708 -30.39 -23.06 6.61
C LYS A 708 -31.58 -22.65 5.77
N ASP A 709 -32.78 -22.86 6.28
CA ASP A 709 -34.07 -22.49 5.67
C ASP A 709 -34.54 -21.09 6.10
N TRP A 710 -33.66 -20.31 6.76
CA TRP A 710 -34.04 -18.98 7.23
C TRP A 710 -34.48 -18.11 6.06
N VAL A 711 -35.66 -17.51 6.21
CA VAL A 711 -36.20 -16.48 5.32
C VAL A 711 -36.81 -15.40 6.21
N GLN A 712 -36.78 -14.16 5.74
CA GLN A 712 -37.38 -13.02 6.42
C GLN A 712 -38.85 -13.32 6.78
N SER A 713 -39.21 -13.05 8.03
CA SER A 713 -40.57 -13.31 8.53
C SER A 713 -41.60 -12.46 7.76
N GLN A 714 -42.80 -13.01 7.61
CA GLN A 714 -43.97 -12.28 7.13
C GLN A 714 -44.99 -12.24 8.25
N ASN A 715 -45.44 -11.03 8.64
CA ASN A 715 -46.35 -10.83 9.77
C ASN A 715 -45.86 -11.48 11.08
N ASP A 716 -44.56 -11.33 11.38
CA ASP A 716 -43.89 -11.89 12.57
C ASP A 716 -43.94 -13.42 12.68
N VAL A 717 -44.25 -14.13 11.59
CA VAL A 717 -44.28 -15.60 11.52
C VAL A 717 -43.30 -16.09 10.45
N GLY A 718 -42.67 -17.24 10.69
CA GLY A 718 -41.66 -17.79 9.78
C GLY A 718 -41.23 -19.20 10.16
N ARG A 719 -40.58 -19.89 9.24
CA ARG A 719 -40.06 -21.25 9.43
C ARG A 719 -38.56 -21.22 9.75
N ARG A 720 -38.10 -22.01 10.72
CA ARG A 720 -36.69 -22.19 11.09
C ARG A 720 -36.41 -23.67 11.37
N ASP A 721 -35.47 -24.27 10.66
CA ASP A 721 -35.19 -25.72 10.60
C ASP A 721 -36.46 -26.57 10.51
N GLY A 722 -37.37 -26.19 9.62
CA GLY A 722 -38.60 -26.94 9.40
C GLY A 722 -39.71 -26.71 10.43
N LEU A 723 -39.47 -25.92 11.49
CA LEU A 723 -40.44 -25.62 12.56
C LEU A 723 -41.03 -24.20 12.40
N GLU A 724 -42.30 -24.01 12.79
CA GLU A 724 -42.93 -22.69 12.76
C GLU A 724 -42.64 -21.87 14.02
N PHE A 725 -42.27 -20.61 13.81
CA PHE A 725 -42.04 -19.60 14.85
C PHE A 725 -42.98 -18.41 14.65
N GLU A 726 -43.36 -17.78 15.75
CA GLU A 726 -44.16 -16.56 15.82
C GLU A 726 -43.49 -15.50 16.71
N GLY A 727 -43.90 -14.24 16.58
CA GLY A 727 -43.26 -13.13 17.27
C GLY A 727 -41.80 -12.90 16.83
N LEU A 728 -41.48 -13.22 15.56
CA LEU A 728 -40.15 -13.05 15.00
C LEU A 728 -39.83 -11.57 14.80
N LYS A 729 -38.91 -11.05 15.64
CA LYS A 729 -38.45 -9.66 15.60
C LYS A 729 -36.95 -9.62 15.37
N LEU A 730 -36.52 -8.93 14.32
CA LEU A 730 -35.10 -8.66 14.03
C LEU A 730 -34.74 -7.27 14.54
N VAL A 731 -33.72 -7.18 15.39
CA VAL A 731 -33.20 -5.92 15.93
C VAL A 731 -31.80 -5.68 15.40
N HIS A 732 -31.57 -4.49 14.83
CA HIS A 732 -30.28 -4.05 14.34
C HIS A 732 -29.59 -3.20 15.41
N PHE A 733 -28.32 -3.48 15.68
CA PHE A 733 -27.51 -2.74 16.62
C PHE A 733 -26.43 -1.96 15.87
N ASP A 734 -26.49 -0.64 16.01
CA ASP A 734 -25.44 0.27 15.58
C ASP A 734 -24.35 0.40 16.65
N PRO A 735 -23.12 0.79 16.26
CA PRO A 735 -22.08 1.21 17.20
C PRO A 735 -22.58 2.26 18.20
N LEU A 736 -22.30 2.01 19.49
CA LEU A 736 -22.63 2.93 20.60
C LEU A 736 -21.47 3.89 20.93
N LEU A 737 -20.30 3.73 20.29
CA LEU A 737 -19.13 4.59 20.41
C LEU A 737 -18.64 5.02 19.02
N VAL A 738 -17.88 6.11 18.95
CA VAL A 738 -17.18 6.49 17.72
C VAL A 738 -16.06 5.47 17.48
N ASN A 739 -15.91 5.00 16.23
CA ASN A 739 -14.99 3.93 15.85
C ASN A 739 -15.20 2.60 16.59
N ALA A 740 -16.40 2.37 17.14
CA ALA A 740 -16.65 1.13 17.88
C ALA A 740 -16.70 -0.09 16.97
N HIS A 741 -16.21 -1.19 17.50
CA HIS A 741 -16.41 -2.54 16.97
C HIS A 741 -16.87 -3.45 18.10
N ILE A 742 -17.44 -4.60 17.72
CA ILE A 742 -17.91 -5.58 18.71
C ILE A 742 -16.70 -6.21 19.39
N LYS A 743 -16.71 -6.18 20.72
CA LYS A 743 -15.70 -6.80 21.61
C LYS A 743 -16.21 -8.09 22.25
N GLY A 744 -17.49 -8.38 22.20
CA GLY A 744 -18.06 -9.58 22.78
C GLY A 744 -19.57 -9.48 22.92
N PHE A 745 -20.14 -10.36 23.74
CA PHE A 745 -21.58 -10.40 23.98
C PHE A 745 -21.88 -10.52 25.48
N TRP A 746 -23.10 -10.15 25.84
CA TRP A 746 -23.66 -10.37 27.16
C TRP A 746 -25.13 -10.76 27.02
N GLY A 747 -25.70 -11.40 28.05
CA GLY A 747 -27.10 -11.83 28.05
C GLY A 747 -27.35 -13.08 28.87
N HIS A 748 -28.42 -13.82 28.56
CA HIS A 748 -28.80 -15.03 29.27
C HIS A 748 -28.68 -16.27 28.38
N ALA A 749 -28.03 -17.30 28.92
CA ALA A 749 -27.91 -18.60 28.27
C ALA A 749 -28.09 -19.74 29.27
N MET A 750 -28.61 -20.86 28.77
CA MET A 750 -28.72 -22.10 29.52
C MET A 750 -27.69 -23.11 28.99
N THR A 751 -26.73 -23.43 29.86
CA THR A 751 -25.70 -24.43 29.60
C THR A 751 -26.08 -25.74 30.31
N THR A 752 -26.11 -26.85 29.57
CA THR A 752 -26.50 -28.16 30.10
C THR A 752 -25.34 -29.15 30.00
N SER A 753 -25.05 -29.85 31.10
CA SER A 753 -23.90 -30.78 31.19
C SER A 753 -24.13 -32.11 30.47
N THR A 754 -25.37 -32.41 30.07
CA THR A 754 -25.78 -33.67 29.40
C THR A 754 -25.93 -33.54 27.88
N GLY A 755 -25.38 -32.47 27.29
CA GLY A 755 -25.55 -32.14 25.86
C GLY A 755 -26.82 -31.34 25.60
N ILE A 756 -27.13 -31.09 24.32
CA ILE A 756 -28.26 -30.25 23.92
C ILE A 756 -29.59 -30.91 24.28
N ASN A 757 -30.41 -30.19 25.02
CA ASN A 757 -31.78 -30.56 25.34
C ASN A 757 -32.74 -29.39 25.02
N PRO A 758 -34.07 -29.56 25.17
CA PRO A 758 -35.02 -28.50 24.83
C PRO A 758 -34.83 -27.19 25.61
N ALA A 759 -34.22 -27.21 26.80
CA ALA A 759 -33.92 -26.01 27.58
C ALA A 759 -32.56 -25.39 27.25
N SER A 760 -31.72 -26.04 26.44
CA SER A 760 -30.43 -25.50 26.03
C SER A 760 -30.59 -24.32 25.08
N GLY A 761 -29.77 -23.29 25.26
CA GLY A 761 -29.55 -22.26 24.25
C GLY A 761 -29.39 -20.85 24.79
N VAL A 762 -29.29 -19.90 23.86
CA VAL A 762 -29.20 -18.46 24.15
C VAL A 762 -30.60 -17.87 24.09
N TYR A 763 -31.03 -17.29 25.21
CA TYR A 763 -32.39 -16.79 25.37
C TYR A 763 -32.48 -15.29 25.20
N ARG A 764 -31.41 -14.59 25.59
CA ARG A 764 -31.31 -13.14 25.51
C ARG A 764 -29.87 -12.73 25.23
N LEU A 765 -29.67 -11.76 24.36
CA LEU A 765 -28.35 -11.39 23.86
C LEU A 765 -28.27 -9.90 23.51
N GLY A 766 -27.10 -9.30 23.73
CA GLY A 766 -26.74 -7.98 23.23
C GLY A 766 -25.22 -7.89 22.95
N PRO A 767 -24.79 -7.08 21.97
CA PRO A 767 -23.37 -6.86 21.72
C PRO A 767 -22.74 -5.92 22.75
N ILE A 768 -21.43 -6.11 22.95
CA ILE A 768 -20.56 -5.21 23.70
C ILE A 768 -19.74 -4.42 22.68
N TRP A 769 -19.82 -3.09 22.72
CA TRP A 769 -19.10 -2.19 21.83
C TRP A 769 -17.87 -1.63 22.51
N GLY A 770 -16.72 -1.61 21.81
CA GLY A 770 -15.51 -0.92 22.27
C GLY A 770 -14.80 -0.19 21.15
N ASN A 771 -14.07 0.87 21.46
CA ASN A 771 -13.44 1.76 20.46
C ASN A 771 -11.91 1.76 20.47
N GLU A 772 -11.29 1.02 21.40
CA GLU A 772 -9.82 0.88 21.44
C GLU A 772 -9.37 -0.21 20.46
N GLU A 773 -8.34 0.11 19.67
CA GLU A 773 -7.68 -0.84 18.80
C GLU A 773 -6.67 -1.68 19.58
N ASP A 774 -6.35 -2.85 19.04
CA ASP A 774 -5.43 -3.75 19.71
C ASP A 774 -4.04 -3.14 19.81
N THR A 775 -3.54 -2.97 21.04
CA THR A 775 -2.15 -2.58 21.29
C THR A 775 -1.26 -3.79 21.53
N CYS A 776 -1.80 -5.01 21.49
CA CYS A 776 -0.95 -6.19 21.59
C CYS A 776 -0.19 -6.43 20.26
N ASP A 777 1.07 -5.99 20.24
CA ASP A 777 2.09 -6.50 19.33
C ASP A 777 2.09 -8.02 19.42
N THR A 778 1.51 -8.70 18.42
CA THR A 778 1.48 -10.16 18.23
C THR A 778 1.70 -10.95 19.53
N GLY A 779 0.77 -10.78 20.47
CA GLY A 779 0.78 -11.44 21.76
C GLY A 779 -0.29 -12.52 21.80
N ASP A 780 0.03 -13.72 21.29
CA ASP A 780 -0.59 -14.94 21.83
C ASP A 780 -0.29 -14.92 23.34
N SER A 781 -1.31 -14.72 24.17
CA SER A 781 -1.08 -14.45 25.59
C SER A 781 -0.79 -15.72 26.37
N SER A 782 0.33 -15.71 27.10
CA SER A 782 0.42 -16.42 28.37
C SER A 782 1.20 -15.57 29.36
N MET A 783 0.86 -15.70 30.63
CA MET A 783 1.47 -15.04 31.79
C MET A 783 3.00 -15.00 31.69
N ASP A 784 3.64 -13.98 32.26
CA ASP A 784 5.09 -13.78 32.38
C ASP A 784 5.85 -15.02 32.91
N ALA A 785 6.02 -15.99 32.04
CA ALA A 785 7.12 -16.92 32.00
C ALA A 785 7.79 -16.64 30.66
N ASP A 786 9.09 -16.39 30.69
CA ASP A 786 9.90 -16.31 29.47
C ASP A 786 9.58 -17.51 28.57
N MET A 787 8.83 -17.28 27.49
CA MET A 787 8.25 -18.31 26.61
C MET A 787 9.34 -19.10 25.87
N SER A 788 10.60 -18.68 25.97
CA SER A 788 11.77 -19.46 25.54
C SER A 788 12.07 -20.65 26.46
N ILE A 789 11.48 -20.68 27.66
CA ILE A 789 11.68 -21.73 28.69
C ILE A 789 10.56 -22.79 28.64
N VAL A 790 9.39 -22.48 28.09
CA VAL A 790 8.25 -23.41 28.00
C VAL A 790 8.57 -24.51 26.98
N ARG A 791 8.89 -25.71 27.48
CA ARG A 791 9.11 -26.90 26.65
C ARG A 791 7.83 -27.71 26.55
N THR A 792 7.48 -28.09 25.33
CA THR A 792 6.39 -29.04 25.06
C THR A 792 6.95 -30.29 24.42
N ASP A 793 6.32 -31.44 24.68
CA ASP A 793 6.68 -32.69 24.03
C ASP A 793 6.08 -32.75 22.61
N PRO A 794 6.75 -33.42 21.66
CA PRO A 794 6.15 -33.73 20.35
C PRO A 794 4.97 -34.70 20.51
N GLU A 795 3.95 -34.53 19.66
CA GLU A 795 2.79 -35.45 19.57
C GLU A 795 2.56 -35.86 18.11
N ARG A 796 2.38 -37.15 17.85
CA ARG A 796 2.11 -37.68 16.51
C ARG A 796 0.66 -38.11 16.39
N HIS A 797 0.02 -37.76 15.27
CA HIS A 797 -1.29 -38.29 14.89
C HIS A 797 -1.28 -38.93 13.51
N VAL A 798 -2.07 -39.99 13.37
CA VAL A 798 -2.41 -40.61 12.08
C VAL A 798 -3.88 -40.37 11.82
N ILE A 799 -4.15 -39.70 10.70
CA ILE A 799 -5.51 -39.39 10.25
C ILE A 799 -5.84 -40.33 9.09
N ASP A 800 -6.71 -41.30 9.36
CA ASP A 800 -7.20 -42.26 8.37
C ASP A 800 -8.70 -42.03 8.10
N CYS A 801 -9.03 -41.57 6.89
CA CYS A 801 -10.42 -41.34 6.48
C CYS A 801 -11.24 -42.63 6.37
N ARG A 802 -10.64 -43.77 6.04
CA ARG A 802 -11.35 -45.04 5.95
C ARG A 802 -11.81 -45.49 7.34
N GLY A 803 -10.90 -45.51 8.30
CA GLY A 803 -11.19 -45.88 9.68
C GLY A 803 -12.11 -44.88 10.39
N ARG A 804 -11.84 -43.56 10.25
CA ARG A 804 -12.58 -42.53 11.00
C ARG A 804 -13.92 -42.16 10.41
N LEU A 805 -14.05 -42.14 9.08
CA LEU A 805 -15.24 -41.67 8.38
C LEU A 805 -15.96 -42.76 7.60
N GLY A 806 -15.47 -44.00 7.66
CA GLY A 806 -16.08 -45.13 6.96
C GLY A 806 -16.08 -44.98 5.44
N TRP A 807 -15.09 -44.28 4.86
CA TRP A 807 -14.97 -44.12 3.42
C TRP A 807 -14.90 -45.50 2.73
N LYS A 808 -15.93 -45.83 1.93
CA LYS A 808 -16.09 -47.12 1.22
C LYS A 808 -16.42 -46.87 -0.25
N GLY A 809 -15.83 -47.65 -1.16
CA GLY A 809 -15.99 -47.47 -2.61
C GLY A 809 -15.37 -46.17 -3.12
N GLY A 810 -15.15 -46.06 -4.43
CA GLY A 810 -14.60 -44.86 -5.05
C GLY A 810 -15.68 -43.81 -5.27
N VAL A 811 -15.54 -42.63 -4.67
CA VAL A 811 -16.47 -41.50 -4.89
C VAL A 811 -15.70 -40.30 -5.44
N PRO A 812 -16.14 -39.70 -6.56
CA PRO A 812 -15.50 -38.51 -7.11
C PRO A 812 -15.53 -37.32 -6.16
N GLY A 813 -14.41 -36.60 -6.04
CA GLY A 813 -14.36 -35.32 -5.32
C GLY A 813 -14.58 -35.42 -3.81
N ARG A 814 -14.23 -36.54 -3.18
CA ARG A 814 -14.33 -36.71 -1.72
C ARG A 814 -13.53 -35.64 -0.98
N SER A 815 -14.14 -35.10 0.08
CA SER A 815 -13.52 -34.15 0.99
C SER A 815 -13.99 -34.43 2.41
N ALA A 816 -13.11 -34.23 3.39
CA ALA A 816 -13.47 -34.21 4.80
C ALA A 816 -12.58 -33.24 5.57
N THR A 817 -13.11 -32.71 6.67
CA THR A 817 -12.35 -31.99 7.69
C THR A 817 -12.49 -32.77 8.99
N ILE A 818 -11.36 -33.18 9.57
CA ILE A 818 -11.31 -33.99 10.78
C ILE A 818 -10.72 -33.14 11.90
N GLU A 819 -11.48 -33.00 12.98
CA GLU A 819 -11.01 -32.40 14.22
C GLU A 819 -10.20 -33.44 15.02
N GLN A 820 -9.03 -33.05 15.48
CA GLN A 820 -8.13 -33.86 16.30
C GLN A 820 -7.77 -33.07 17.54
N SER A 821 -8.25 -33.52 18.70
CA SER A 821 -7.83 -32.98 19.99
C SER A 821 -6.46 -33.51 20.38
N PHE A 822 -5.69 -32.69 21.10
CA PHE A 822 -4.48 -33.15 21.79
C PHE A 822 -4.86 -33.93 23.05
N TYR A 823 -3.97 -34.81 23.50
CA TYR A 823 -4.20 -35.58 24.73
C TYR A 823 -4.43 -34.67 25.96
N LYS A 824 -3.70 -33.56 26.00
CA LYS A 824 -3.87 -32.47 26.96
C LYS A 824 -3.74 -31.14 26.24
N PRO A 825 -4.40 -30.09 26.74
CA PRO A 825 -4.18 -28.75 26.22
C PRO A 825 -2.70 -28.38 26.36
N LEU A 826 -2.11 -27.90 25.28
CA LEU A 826 -0.73 -27.44 25.26
C LEU A 826 -0.67 -26.00 25.81
N PRO A 827 0.45 -25.60 26.45
CA PRO A 827 0.57 -24.27 27.06
C PRO A 827 0.64 -23.11 26.06
N LEU A 828 0.73 -23.43 24.76
CA LEU A 828 0.79 -22.50 23.64
C LEU A 828 0.23 -23.18 22.39
N ILE A 829 -0.18 -22.39 21.39
CA ILE A 829 -0.61 -22.91 20.09
C ILE A 829 0.61 -23.54 19.41
N PRO A 830 0.64 -24.86 19.19
CA PRO A 830 1.83 -25.50 18.69
C PRO A 830 1.98 -25.30 17.18
N THR A 831 3.21 -25.51 16.69
CA THR A 831 3.42 -25.71 15.25
C THR A 831 3.04 -27.13 14.86
N VAL A 832 2.20 -27.28 13.84
CA VAL A 832 1.75 -28.58 13.35
C VAL A 832 2.19 -28.76 11.90
N ILE A 833 2.93 -29.83 11.62
CA ILE A 833 3.30 -30.26 10.27
C ILE A 833 2.48 -31.47 9.85
N TYR A 834 2.15 -31.57 8.57
CA TYR A 834 1.30 -32.63 8.03
C TYR A 834 1.71 -33.00 6.62
N GLY A 835 1.46 -34.24 6.21
CA GLY A 835 1.80 -34.73 4.87
C GLY A 835 1.09 -36.03 4.53
N PHE A 836 1.04 -36.36 3.24
CA PHE A 836 0.36 -37.57 2.76
C PHE A 836 1.03 -38.83 3.29
N ARG A 837 0.22 -39.69 3.90
CA ARG A 837 0.58 -41.05 4.31
C ARG A 837 0.12 -42.08 3.28
N LYS A 838 -1.14 -41.98 2.84
CA LYS A 838 -1.75 -42.88 1.87
C LYS A 838 -2.60 -42.10 0.88
N ILE A 839 -2.52 -42.48 -0.39
CA ILE A 839 -3.36 -41.97 -1.48
C ILE A 839 -3.96 -43.20 -2.16
N ASP A 840 -5.29 -43.31 -2.15
CA ASP A 840 -6.05 -44.39 -2.80
C ASP A 840 -7.16 -43.79 -3.68
N VAL A 841 -6.86 -43.62 -4.96
CA VAL A 841 -7.68 -42.89 -5.95
C VAL A 841 -7.75 -43.64 -7.28
N ALA A 842 -8.74 -43.37 -8.11
CA ALA A 842 -8.84 -43.95 -9.46
C ALA A 842 -7.66 -43.50 -10.33
N HIS A 843 -7.07 -44.34 -11.18
CA HIS A 843 -5.90 -43.94 -11.98
C HIS A 843 -6.14 -42.83 -13.02
N THR A 844 -7.32 -42.80 -13.65
CA THR A 844 -7.66 -41.80 -14.68
C THR A 844 -7.76 -40.39 -14.09
N ASP A 845 -7.06 -39.41 -14.68
CA ASP A 845 -7.11 -37.99 -14.27
C ASP A 845 -6.70 -37.71 -12.81
N SER A 846 -5.85 -38.57 -12.22
CA SER A 846 -5.40 -38.52 -10.81
C SER A 846 -3.88 -38.78 -10.67
N PRO A 847 -3.22 -38.44 -9.55
CA PRO A 847 -3.80 -37.89 -8.34
C PRO A 847 -4.02 -36.38 -8.45
N ARG A 848 -5.19 -35.94 -8.01
CA ARG A 848 -5.54 -34.55 -7.71
C ARG A 848 -6.03 -34.52 -6.27
N VAL A 849 -5.13 -34.28 -5.33
CA VAL A 849 -5.38 -34.40 -3.89
C VAL A 849 -4.69 -33.28 -3.13
N ALA A 850 -5.31 -32.81 -2.04
CA ALA A 850 -4.79 -31.75 -1.19
C ALA A 850 -5.07 -32.02 0.29
N LEU A 851 -4.12 -31.64 1.14
CA LEU A 851 -4.27 -31.51 2.59
C LEU A 851 -4.29 -30.04 2.97
N THR A 852 -5.14 -29.68 3.93
CA THR A 852 -5.20 -28.33 4.50
C THR A 852 -5.29 -28.41 6.01
N LEU A 853 -4.89 -27.33 6.69
CA LEU A 853 -4.94 -27.25 8.16
C LEU A 853 -5.79 -26.03 8.56
N PRO A 854 -7.14 -26.13 8.53
CA PRO A 854 -8.01 -24.96 8.70
C PRO A 854 -7.88 -24.28 10.06
N SER A 855 -7.50 -25.01 11.11
CA SER A 855 -7.29 -24.47 12.45
C SER A 855 -6.26 -25.27 13.25
N VAL A 856 -5.50 -24.55 14.09
CA VAL A 856 -4.67 -25.10 15.16
C VAL A 856 -4.93 -24.28 16.41
N THR A 857 -5.05 -24.96 17.54
CA THR A 857 -5.37 -24.38 18.84
C THR A 857 -4.58 -25.12 19.91
N GLU A 858 -4.53 -24.61 21.12
CA GLU A 858 -3.94 -25.29 22.29
C GLU A 858 -4.61 -26.63 22.60
N TRP A 859 -5.83 -26.85 22.09
CA TRP A 859 -6.66 -28.03 22.38
C TRP A 859 -6.60 -29.09 21.28
N GLY A 860 -6.04 -28.76 20.11
CA GLY A 860 -6.07 -29.60 18.94
C GLY A 860 -6.02 -28.84 17.62
N PHE A 861 -6.15 -29.57 16.52
CA PHE A 861 -6.16 -29.03 15.15
C PHE A 861 -7.27 -29.64 14.30
N SER A 862 -7.66 -28.94 13.24
CA SER A 862 -8.48 -29.50 12.16
C SER A 862 -7.61 -29.81 10.95
N LEU A 863 -7.80 -30.98 10.34
CA LEU A 863 -7.12 -31.38 9.12
C LEU A 863 -8.14 -31.64 8.01
N GLY A 864 -8.03 -30.88 6.92
CA GLY A 864 -8.77 -31.09 5.69
C GLY A 864 -8.05 -32.08 4.77
N LEU A 865 -8.76 -33.06 4.23
CA LEU A 865 -8.29 -33.99 3.21
C LEU A 865 -9.27 -33.96 2.05
N LYS A 866 -8.77 -33.69 0.83
CA LYS A 866 -9.61 -33.52 -0.35
C LYS A 866 -9.00 -34.19 -1.58
N SER A 867 -9.88 -34.72 -2.41
CA SER A 867 -9.64 -35.18 -3.77
C SER A 867 -10.49 -34.36 -4.76
N PHE A 868 -10.06 -34.29 -6.01
CA PHE A 868 -10.74 -33.51 -7.05
C PHE A 868 -11.00 -34.37 -8.28
N LEU A 869 -12.23 -34.35 -8.79
CA LEU A 869 -12.63 -34.89 -10.11
C LEU A 869 -12.58 -36.42 -10.30
N HIS A 870 -11.74 -37.15 -9.58
CA HIS A 870 -11.60 -38.61 -9.71
C HIS A 870 -12.18 -39.39 -8.51
N PRO A 871 -12.69 -40.62 -8.73
CA PRO A 871 -13.13 -41.48 -7.64
C PRO A 871 -12.01 -41.71 -6.60
N THR A 872 -12.30 -41.43 -5.34
CA THR A 872 -11.36 -41.60 -4.23
C THR A 872 -11.89 -42.62 -3.25
N TRP A 873 -11.07 -43.60 -2.88
CA TRP A 873 -11.39 -44.62 -1.88
C TRP A 873 -10.96 -44.16 -0.49
N THR A 874 -9.71 -43.74 -0.32
CA THR A 874 -9.24 -43.16 0.95
C THR A 874 -8.07 -42.19 0.76
N LEU A 875 -7.95 -41.26 1.69
CA LEU A 875 -6.77 -40.44 1.89
C LEU A 875 -6.36 -40.56 3.36
N GLU A 876 -5.06 -40.65 3.61
CA GLU A 876 -4.52 -40.64 4.95
C GLU A 876 -3.36 -39.65 5.06
N ALA A 877 -3.20 -39.05 6.24
CA ALA A 877 -2.13 -38.12 6.53
C ALA A 877 -1.43 -38.48 7.85
N ASN A 878 -0.12 -38.28 7.89
CA ASN A 878 0.59 -38.17 9.16
C ASN A 878 0.62 -36.70 9.56
N VAL A 879 0.51 -36.47 10.86
CA VAL A 879 0.60 -35.15 11.48
C VAL A 879 1.57 -35.23 12.65
N MET A 880 2.42 -34.22 12.79
CA MET A 880 3.34 -34.08 13.92
C MET A 880 3.19 -32.68 14.51
N VAL A 881 2.97 -32.63 15.81
CA VAL A 881 3.04 -31.44 16.65
C VAL A 881 4.50 -31.25 17.03
N LEU A 882 5.10 -30.13 16.65
CA LEU A 882 6.50 -29.84 16.93
C LEU A 882 6.68 -29.32 18.37
N PRO A 883 7.78 -29.71 19.06
CA PRO A 883 8.04 -29.27 20.42
C PRO A 883 8.51 -27.81 20.45
N ASN A 884 7.97 -27.02 21.39
CA ASN A 884 8.46 -25.67 21.63
C ASN A 884 9.73 -25.70 22.50
N GLY A 885 10.68 -24.80 22.23
CA GLY A 885 11.87 -24.60 23.08
C GLY A 885 12.90 -25.75 23.12
N ALA A 886 12.71 -26.83 22.35
CA ALA A 886 13.64 -27.97 22.29
C ALA A 886 14.81 -27.71 21.31
N PHE A 887 14.51 -27.17 20.13
CA PHE A 887 15.48 -26.78 19.11
C PHE A 887 14.89 -25.70 18.21
N PRO A 888 15.70 -24.81 17.62
CA PRO A 888 15.19 -23.84 16.65
C PRO A 888 14.79 -24.56 15.37
N PHE A 889 13.66 -24.20 14.78
CA PHE A 889 13.24 -24.69 13.47
C PHE A 889 12.50 -23.59 12.70
N GLN A 890 12.44 -23.74 11.39
CA GLN A 890 11.61 -22.91 10.51
C GLN A 890 10.86 -23.82 9.55
N HIS A 891 9.60 -23.52 9.30
CA HIS A 891 8.74 -24.32 8.44
C HIS A 891 7.90 -23.42 7.55
N GLY A 892 7.33 -24.00 6.50
CA GLY A 892 6.42 -23.28 5.63
C GLY A 892 5.98 -24.12 4.45
N PHE A 893 5.30 -23.47 3.51
CA PHE A 893 4.82 -24.08 2.28
C PHE A 893 5.30 -23.26 1.09
N VAL A 894 5.54 -23.96 0.00
CA VAL A 894 5.78 -23.39 -1.32
C VAL A 894 4.76 -24.00 -2.27
N ASP A 895 4.10 -23.13 -3.04
CA ASP A 895 3.12 -23.54 -4.02
C ASP A 895 3.66 -23.31 -5.43
N ALA A 896 3.68 -24.37 -6.23
CA ALA A 896 4.05 -24.31 -7.65
C ALA A 896 2.83 -24.30 -8.59
N SER A 897 1.61 -24.22 -8.01
CA SER A 897 0.34 -24.14 -8.72
C SER A 897 0.05 -22.72 -9.22
N ASP A 898 0.62 -21.70 -8.56
CA ASP A 898 0.54 -20.29 -8.95
C ASP A 898 1.81 -19.87 -9.69
N ASN A 899 1.80 -19.87 -11.03
CA ASN A 899 2.85 -19.20 -11.80
C ASN A 899 2.27 -18.14 -12.74
N PRO A 900 2.43 -16.84 -12.43
CA PRO A 900 1.96 -15.75 -13.30
C PRO A 900 2.64 -15.71 -14.69
N ASN A 901 3.68 -16.52 -14.92
CA ASN A 901 4.45 -16.54 -16.17
C ASN A 901 4.24 -17.80 -17.05
N GLY A 902 3.26 -18.66 -16.75
CA GLY A 902 2.84 -19.74 -17.67
C GLY A 902 3.81 -20.92 -17.79
N ARG A 903 4.26 -21.51 -16.66
CA ARG A 903 4.99 -22.79 -16.65
C ARG A 903 4.16 -23.86 -17.35
N LYS A 904 4.74 -24.57 -18.33
CA LYS A 904 4.07 -25.73 -18.95
C LYS A 904 4.01 -26.87 -17.95
N ALA A 905 2.95 -27.68 -17.97
CA ALA A 905 2.77 -28.77 -17.01
C ALA A 905 3.95 -29.77 -16.99
N THR A 906 4.70 -29.89 -18.10
CA THR A 906 5.90 -30.74 -18.25
C THR A 906 7.21 -30.14 -17.74
N GLN A 907 7.22 -28.89 -17.27
CA GLN A 907 8.43 -28.21 -16.77
C GLN A 907 8.56 -28.36 -15.25
N ASN A 908 9.78 -28.62 -14.78
CA ASN A 908 10.11 -28.59 -13.36
C ASN A 908 9.88 -27.19 -12.75
N ALA A 909 9.63 -27.14 -11.45
CA ALA A 909 9.56 -25.89 -10.69
C ALA A 909 10.73 -25.79 -9.71
N SER A 910 11.21 -24.56 -9.51
CA SER A 910 12.32 -24.28 -8.61
C SER A 910 12.07 -22.95 -7.91
N ILE A 911 11.88 -22.99 -6.59
CA ILE A 911 11.47 -21.84 -5.79
C ILE A 911 12.51 -21.55 -4.72
N SER A 912 12.94 -20.29 -4.62
CA SER A 912 13.86 -19.85 -3.56
C SER A 912 13.10 -19.48 -2.31
N VAL A 913 13.52 -20.01 -1.16
CA VAL A 913 12.95 -19.74 0.16
C VAL A 913 14.01 -19.02 1.00
N THR A 914 13.65 -17.88 1.58
CA THR A 914 14.50 -17.15 2.52
C THR A 914 14.03 -17.43 3.94
N PHE A 915 14.95 -17.77 4.84
CA PHE A 915 14.65 -18.00 6.24
C PHE A 915 14.38 -16.66 6.96
N ALA A 916 13.33 -16.61 7.78
CA ALA A 916 12.96 -15.43 8.57
C ALA A 916 14.06 -15.03 9.56
N LYS A 917 14.82 -16.02 10.06
CA LYS A 917 16.05 -15.82 10.85
C LYS A 917 17.18 -16.67 10.27
N PRO A 918 18.39 -16.13 10.05
CA PRO A 918 19.51 -16.95 9.60
C PRO A 918 19.91 -18.01 10.63
N PHE A 919 20.20 -19.23 10.18
CA PHE A 919 20.82 -20.27 11.03
C PHE A 919 22.32 -19.99 11.22
N ALA A 920 22.94 -20.55 12.27
CA ALA A 920 24.37 -20.37 12.51
C ALA A 920 25.25 -21.10 11.47
N LYS A 921 24.76 -22.23 10.97
CA LYS A 921 25.34 -23.05 9.89
C LYS A 921 24.22 -23.44 8.93
N ALA A 922 24.56 -23.97 7.76
CA ALA A 922 23.54 -24.50 6.84
C ALA A 922 22.66 -25.52 7.59
N PRO A 923 21.34 -25.31 7.67
CA PRO A 923 20.45 -26.23 8.36
C PRO A 923 20.29 -27.52 7.55
N LYS A 924 19.75 -28.56 8.20
CA LYS A 924 19.17 -29.69 7.49
C LYS A 924 17.72 -29.36 7.13
N VAL A 925 17.31 -29.72 5.93
CA VAL A 925 15.98 -29.41 5.38
C VAL A 925 15.30 -30.70 4.96
N SER A 926 14.07 -30.87 5.40
CA SER A 926 13.15 -31.92 4.98
C SER A 926 12.01 -31.30 4.16
N VAL A 927 11.66 -31.89 3.01
CA VAL A 927 10.59 -31.43 2.13
C VAL A 927 9.67 -32.57 1.71
N TRP A 928 8.37 -32.30 1.55
CA TRP A 928 7.37 -33.31 1.17
C TRP A 928 6.11 -32.66 0.58
N PHE A 929 5.26 -33.44 -0.08
CA PHE A 929 4.04 -32.94 -0.70
C PHE A 929 2.85 -32.84 0.27
N THR A 930 2.09 -31.75 0.12
CA THR A 930 0.77 -31.54 0.76
C THR A 930 -0.34 -31.30 -0.25
N GLU A 931 0.00 -31.09 -1.52
CA GLU A 931 -0.92 -31.08 -2.64
C GLU A 931 -0.21 -31.65 -3.88
N ILE A 932 -0.92 -32.49 -4.63
CA ILE A 932 -0.42 -33.12 -5.86
C ILE A 932 -1.56 -33.08 -6.88
N SER A 933 -1.28 -32.52 -8.06
CA SER A 933 -2.18 -32.54 -9.22
C SER A 933 -1.42 -33.00 -10.47
N GLN A 934 -1.57 -34.28 -10.81
CA GLN A 934 -1.00 -34.91 -12.01
C GLN A 934 -2.08 -35.73 -12.72
N PRO A 935 -2.67 -35.27 -13.84
CA PRO A 935 -3.82 -35.93 -14.43
C PRO A 935 -3.53 -37.10 -15.39
N LYS A 936 -2.39 -37.15 -16.11
CA LYS A 936 -2.26 -38.07 -17.27
C LYS A 936 -0.94 -38.84 -17.37
N GLY A 937 -1.01 -40.08 -17.91
CA GLY A 937 0.11 -40.94 -18.30
C GLY A 937 0.84 -41.71 -17.18
N HIS A 938 2.17 -41.68 -17.21
CA HIS A 938 3.06 -42.09 -16.11
C HIS A 938 3.08 -40.97 -15.06
N ARG A 939 3.00 -41.29 -13.77
CA ARG A 939 3.13 -40.32 -12.67
C ARG A 939 4.54 -40.32 -12.12
N PHE A 940 5.29 -39.28 -12.43
CA PHE A 940 6.55 -38.97 -11.77
C PHE A 940 6.50 -37.58 -11.17
N LEU A 941 6.70 -37.45 -9.86
CA LEU A 941 6.88 -36.17 -9.19
C LEU A 941 7.82 -36.35 -8.00
N GLU A 942 8.89 -35.56 -7.95
CA GLU A 942 9.89 -35.57 -6.88
C GLU A 942 10.08 -34.16 -6.32
N THR A 943 10.25 -34.03 -5.01
CA THR A 943 10.66 -32.77 -4.39
C THR A 943 11.88 -32.93 -3.49
N TYR A 944 12.81 -32.00 -3.60
CA TYR A 944 14.05 -31.98 -2.83
C TYR A 944 14.57 -30.54 -2.69
N ALA A 945 15.42 -30.30 -1.69
CA ALA A 945 16.03 -28.99 -1.44
C ALA A 945 17.49 -28.96 -1.91
N LEU A 946 17.89 -27.86 -2.55
CA LEU A 946 19.27 -27.53 -2.97
C LEU A 946 19.69 -26.15 -2.45
N ASP A 947 20.96 -25.82 -2.63
CA ASP A 947 21.56 -24.52 -2.29
C ASP A 947 21.24 -24.07 -0.86
N ILE A 948 21.24 -25.04 0.05
CA ILE A 948 20.92 -24.81 1.45
C ILE A 948 22.07 -24.02 2.08
N SER A 949 21.72 -22.83 2.56
CA SER A 949 22.61 -21.87 3.20
C SER A 949 22.03 -21.45 4.54
N PRO A 950 22.82 -20.80 5.41
CA PRO A 950 22.31 -20.18 6.64
C PRO A 950 21.09 -19.27 6.45
N THR A 951 20.94 -18.64 5.28
CA THR A 951 19.93 -17.61 5.02
C THR A 951 18.73 -18.10 4.21
N GLY A 952 18.81 -19.29 3.62
CA GLY A 952 17.74 -19.80 2.75
C GLY A 952 18.14 -21.05 1.99
N MET A 953 17.26 -21.47 1.08
CA MET A 953 17.38 -22.69 0.29
C MET A 953 16.61 -22.56 -1.02
N ARG A 954 16.76 -23.53 -1.92
CA ARG A 954 15.91 -23.69 -3.11
C ARG A 954 15.16 -25.01 -3.05
N ILE A 955 13.84 -24.98 -3.17
CA ILE A 955 13.01 -26.18 -3.27
C ILE A 955 12.75 -26.46 -4.74
N ASN A 956 13.08 -27.67 -5.17
CA ASN A 956 12.80 -28.16 -6.52
C ASN A 956 11.61 -29.11 -6.51
N ILE A 957 10.84 -29.09 -7.59
CA ILE A 957 9.76 -30.02 -7.90
C ILE A 957 9.99 -30.48 -9.33
N ASP A 958 10.40 -31.73 -9.48
CA ASP A 958 10.84 -32.28 -10.75
C ASP A 958 9.82 -33.26 -11.32
N THR A 959 9.57 -33.14 -12.62
CA THR A 959 8.99 -34.20 -13.44
C THR A 959 10.05 -34.76 -14.39
N ARG A 960 9.89 -36.01 -14.84
CA ARG A 960 10.79 -36.63 -15.84
C ARG A 960 10.00 -37.52 -16.78
N ALA A 961 10.67 -38.10 -17.79
CA ALA A 961 10.08 -39.05 -18.72
C ALA A 961 8.81 -38.55 -19.45
N GLY A 962 8.68 -37.24 -19.64
CA GLY A 962 7.49 -36.63 -20.28
C GLY A 962 6.28 -36.48 -19.35
N CYS A 963 6.39 -36.83 -18.07
CA CYS A 963 5.35 -36.62 -17.07
C CYS A 963 5.07 -35.14 -16.84
N GLU A 964 3.81 -34.84 -16.50
CA GLU A 964 3.34 -33.49 -16.24
C GLU A 964 2.72 -33.35 -14.84
N PHE A 965 2.72 -32.14 -14.31
CA PHE A 965 1.95 -31.76 -13.15
C PHE A 965 1.32 -30.38 -13.35
N GLU A 966 0.04 -30.27 -13.05
CA GLU A 966 -0.70 -29.00 -13.11
C GLU A 966 -0.42 -28.15 -11.87
N GLY A 967 -0.24 -28.78 -10.70
CA GLY A 967 -0.03 -28.10 -9.43
C GLY A 967 0.59 -29.02 -8.39
N ALA A 968 1.37 -28.43 -7.49
CA ALA A 968 2.00 -29.12 -6.37
C ALA A 968 2.33 -28.12 -5.26
N ARG A 969 1.93 -28.45 -4.03
CA ARG A 969 2.32 -27.70 -2.82
C ARG A 969 3.26 -28.52 -1.98
N VAL A 970 4.43 -27.98 -1.71
CA VAL A 970 5.50 -28.61 -0.92
C VAL A 970 5.59 -27.93 0.43
N ALA A 971 5.56 -28.72 1.49
CA ALA A 971 5.90 -28.27 2.83
C ALA A 971 7.40 -28.47 3.08
N TYR A 972 7.99 -27.63 3.92
CA TYR A 972 9.36 -27.79 4.38
C TYR A 972 9.50 -27.62 5.89
N LEU A 973 10.52 -28.29 6.44
CA LEU A 973 11.01 -28.08 7.79
C LEU A 973 12.54 -27.98 7.76
N ALA A 974 13.08 -26.82 8.18
CA ALA A 974 14.50 -26.56 8.34
C ALA A 974 14.88 -26.54 9.83
N TYR A 975 15.92 -27.29 10.19
CA TYR A 975 16.40 -27.44 11.57
C TYR A 975 17.94 -27.56 11.62
N PRO A 976 18.60 -27.31 12.76
CA PRO A 976 20.06 -27.39 12.87
C PRO A 976 20.59 -28.76 12.46
N ASP A 977 21.58 -28.75 11.56
CA ASP A 977 22.30 -29.98 11.22
C ASP A 977 23.09 -30.50 12.43
N GLY A 978 23.05 -31.81 12.65
CA GLY A 978 23.66 -32.46 13.82
C GLY A 978 22.92 -32.28 15.15
N SER A 979 21.64 -31.90 15.15
CA SER A 979 20.83 -31.86 16.38
C SER A 979 20.69 -33.26 17.01
N SER A 980 20.80 -33.35 18.33
CA SER A 980 20.53 -34.60 19.06
C SER A 980 19.03 -34.90 19.18
N SER A 981 18.18 -33.85 19.12
CA SER A 981 16.74 -33.93 19.41
C SER A 981 15.85 -34.01 18.17
N ILE A 982 16.39 -33.73 16.98
CA ILE A 982 15.69 -33.90 15.71
C ILE A 982 16.63 -34.46 14.65
N LYS A 983 16.19 -35.50 13.96
CA LYS A 983 16.95 -36.15 12.90
C LYS A 983 15.98 -36.57 11.81
N GLY A 984 16.33 -36.31 10.56
CA GLY A 984 15.52 -36.74 9.43
C GLY A 984 16.35 -37.16 8.24
N GLY A 985 15.68 -37.71 7.25
CA GLY A 985 16.27 -38.15 6.01
C GLY A 985 15.20 -38.61 5.04
N ASP A 986 15.66 -39.04 3.88
CA ASP A 986 14.79 -39.49 2.81
C ASP A 986 15.11 -40.95 2.48
N SER A 987 14.10 -41.68 2.06
CA SER A 987 14.26 -43.05 1.61
C SER A 987 13.31 -43.36 0.49
N THR A 988 13.78 -44.20 -0.40
CA THR A 988 13.03 -44.58 -1.58
C THR A 988 12.92 -46.08 -1.69
N PHE A 989 11.75 -46.56 -2.06
CA PHE A 989 11.39 -47.97 -2.13
C PHE A 989 11.02 -48.36 -3.54
N GLY A 990 11.50 -49.52 -3.97
CA GLY A 990 11.08 -50.15 -5.22
C GLY A 990 9.86 -51.05 -5.05
N PRO A 991 9.30 -51.56 -6.15
CA PRO A 991 8.19 -52.52 -6.11
C PRO A 991 8.52 -53.77 -5.29
N GLY A 992 7.61 -54.14 -4.38
CA GLY A 992 7.73 -55.34 -3.55
C GLY A 992 8.84 -55.31 -2.50
N GLU A 993 9.51 -54.16 -2.30
CA GLU A 993 10.52 -54.03 -1.26
C GLU A 993 9.87 -54.16 0.13
N ASP A 994 10.44 -55.03 0.97
CA ASP A 994 9.98 -55.22 2.34
C ASP A 994 10.46 -54.05 3.24
N TRP A 995 10.05 -54.06 4.50
CA TRP A 995 10.46 -53.06 5.50
C TRP A 995 11.98 -52.92 5.60
N ARG A 996 12.45 -51.67 5.50
CA ARG A 996 13.87 -51.31 5.63
C ARG A 996 14.17 -50.83 7.04
N GLU A 997 15.28 -51.30 7.62
CA GLU A 997 15.86 -50.68 8.81
C GLU A 997 16.88 -49.62 8.41
N THR A 998 16.83 -48.46 9.05
CA THR A 998 17.74 -47.34 8.79
C THR A 998 18.23 -46.74 10.09
N ASP A 999 19.54 -46.55 10.18
CA ASP A 999 20.18 -45.91 11.33
C ASP A 999 19.92 -44.40 11.32
N TRP A 1000 19.78 -43.81 12.51
CA TRP A 1000 19.58 -42.37 12.64
C TRP A 1000 20.84 -41.58 12.22
N PRO A 1001 20.70 -40.52 11.39
CA PRO A 1001 21.83 -39.69 10.98
C PRO A 1001 22.50 -39.03 12.19
N GLY A 1002 23.82 -39.15 12.29
CA GLY A 1002 24.57 -38.61 13.43
C GLY A 1002 24.52 -39.47 14.70
N GLY A 1003 23.98 -40.70 14.64
CA GLY A 1003 23.95 -41.66 15.74
C GLY A 1003 22.58 -41.78 16.42
N PRO A 1004 22.44 -42.62 17.47
CA PRO A 1004 21.16 -42.92 18.13
C PRO A 1004 20.58 -41.72 18.92
N PHE A 1005 19.26 -41.71 19.14
CA PHE A 1005 18.56 -40.82 20.09
C PHE A 1005 18.75 -41.27 21.55
N LYS A 1006 18.47 -40.40 22.54
CA LYS A 1006 18.60 -40.81 23.96
C LYS A 1006 17.34 -41.56 24.43
N THR A 1007 16.17 -41.15 23.96
CA THR A 1007 14.90 -41.87 24.10
C THR A 1007 14.31 -42.29 22.75
N GLU A 1008 13.25 -43.10 22.77
CA GLU A 1008 12.57 -43.48 21.53
C GLU A 1008 11.91 -42.25 20.92
N PRO A 1009 12.16 -41.93 19.63
CA PRO A 1009 11.66 -40.71 19.02
C PRO A 1009 10.24 -40.89 18.47
N TRP A 1010 9.50 -39.79 18.41
CA TRP A 1010 8.29 -39.69 17.60
C TRP A 1010 8.64 -39.48 16.14
N VAL A 1011 7.98 -40.22 15.24
CA VAL A 1011 8.35 -40.21 13.82
C VAL A 1011 7.23 -39.67 12.94
N PHE A 1012 7.57 -38.65 12.16
CA PHE A 1012 6.77 -38.13 11.07
C PHE A 1012 7.25 -38.74 9.75
N THR A 1013 6.31 -39.11 8.88
CA THR A 1013 6.60 -39.65 7.54
C THR A 1013 5.66 -39.05 6.52
N ALA A 1014 6.17 -38.61 5.37
CA ALA A 1014 5.35 -38.05 4.29
C ALA A 1014 5.97 -38.33 2.91
N MET A 1015 5.12 -38.43 1.88
CA MET A 1015 5.56 -38.66 0.51
C MET A 1015 6.31 -37.45 -0.06
N ASN A 1016 7.50 -37.68 -0.61
CA ASN A 1016 8.30 -36.67 -1.32
C ASN A 1016 8.67 -37.09 -2.76
N LEU A 1017 8.37 -38.34 -3.14
CA LEU A 1017 8.53 -38.86 -4.50
C LEU A 1017 7.40 -39.85 -4.79
N ILE A 1018 6.80 -39.74 -5.96
CA ILE A 1018 5.89 -40.74 -6.52
C ILE A 1018 6.38 -41.06 -7.94
N ASP A 1019 6.62 -42.33 -8.23
CA ASP A 1019 6.99 -42.85 -9.53
C ASP A 1019 6.16 -44.11 -9.83
N VAL A 1020 5.03 -43.91 -10.51
CA VAL A 1020 4.05 -44.96 -10.81
C VAL A 1020 3.76 -44.94 -12.30
N GLY A 1021 4.08 -46.05 -12.97
CA GLY A 1021 3.79 -46.23 -14.38
C GLY A 1021 2.28 -46.32 -14.66
N GLU A 1022 1.92 -46.22 -15.94
CA GLU A 1022 0.53 -46.31 -16.39
C GLU A 1022 -0.09 -47.67 -16.05
N ASN A 1023 -1.30 -47.68 -15.47
CA ASN A 1023 -2.08 -48.89 -15.18
C ASN A 1023 -3.60 -48.66 -15.41
N GLU A 1024 -4.40 -49.73 -15.34
CA GLU A 1024 -5.88 -49.63 -15.46
C GLU A 1024 -6.60 -49.65 -14.09
N HIS A 1025 -5.85 -49.74 -12.99
CA HIS A 1025 -6.37 -49.96 -11.63
C HIS A 1025 -6.30 -48.70 -10.76
N THR A 1026 -6.59 -48.76 -9.46
CA THR A 1026 -6.46 -47.57 -8.59
C THR A 1026 -4.99 -47.24 -8.33
N LEU A 1027 -4.66 -45.96 -8.16
CA LEU A 1027 -3.42 -45.50 -7.55
C LEU A 1027 -3.58 -45.64 -6.03
N ASP A 1028 -3.15 -46.79 -5.51
CA ASP A 1028 -3.14 -47.11 -4.07
C ASP A 1028 -1.69 -47.24 -3.58
N ILE A 1029 -1.19 -46.16 -2.98
CA ILE A 1029 0.18 -46.02 -2.48
C ILE A 1029 0.21 -45.55 -1.03
N ILE A 1030 1.19 -46.03 -0.27
CA ILE A 1030 1.37 -45.70 1.15
C ILE A 1030 2.85 -45.55 1.50
N VAL A 1031 3.15 -44.60 2.38
CA VAL A 1031 4.42 -44.53 3.10
C VAL A 1031 4.16 -44.62 4.59
N ALA A 1032 4.91 -45.46 5.30
CA ALA A 1032 4.68 -45.68 6.72
C ALA A 1032 5.97 -46.11 7.44
N HIS A 1033 5.94 -45.96 8.76
CA HIS A 1033 6.86 -46.67 9.64
C HIS A 1033 6.10 -47.64 10.54
N GLU A 1034 6.77 -48.73 10.92
CA GLU A 1034 6.24 -49.73 11.85
C GLU A 1034 6.73 -49.47 13.26
N ARG A 1035 8.06 -49.30 13.42
CA ARG A 1035 8.70 -49.09 14.72
C ARG A 1035 9.83 -48.09 14.61
N ALA A 1036 10.02 -47.32 15.68
CA ALA A 1036 11.14 -46.41 15.85
C ALA A 1036 11.79 -46.72 17.20
N THR A 1037 13.03 -47.18 17.15
CA THR A 1037 13.87 -47.38 18.34
C THR A 1037 14.86 -46.23 18.44
N LYS A 1038 15.56 -46.14 19.58
CA LYS A 1038 16.65 -45.18 19.78
C LYS A 1038 17.73 -45.26 18.70
N GLU A 1039 17.99 -46.45 18.16
CA GLU A 1039 19.07 -46.70 17.20
C GLU A 1039 18.58 -46.65 15.75
N LYS A 1040 17.39 -47.16 15.50
CA LYS A 1040 16.91 -47.47 14.16
C LYS A 1040 15.45 -47.13 13.93
N LEU A 1041 15.15 -46.73 12.71
CA LEU A 1041 13.80 -46.61 12.15
C LEU A 1041 13.51 -47.81 11.24
N ARG A 1042 12.38 -48.51 11.43
CA ARG A 1042 11.86 -49.51 10.49
C ARG A 1042 10.68 -48.93 9.71
N HIS A 1043 10.85 -48.78 8.40
CA HIS A 1043 9.95 -48.02 7.55
C HIS A 1043 9.86 -48.62 6.14
N CYS A 1044 8.75 -48.33 5.45
CA CYS A 1044 8.49 -48.83 4.11
C CYS A 1044 7.68 -47.83 3.27
N GLY A 1045 7.74 -48.02 1.96
CA GLY A 1045 6.83 -47.43 1.00
C GLY A 1045 6.30 -48.55 0.11
N TRP A 1046 4.98 -48.64 -0.02
CA TRP A 1046 4.31 -49.74 -0.69
C TRP A 1046 3.24 -49.25 -1.66
N GLY A 1047 2.95 -50.11 -2.61
CA GLY A 1047 1.83 -50.00 -3.53
C GLY A 1047 1.10 -51.34 -3.62
N SER A 1048 -0.20 -51.30 -3.90
CA SER A 1048 -0.96 -52.53 -4.10
C SER A 1048 -0.45 -53.35 -5.29
N GLU A 1049 -0.60 -54.68 -5.26
CA GLU A 1049 0.03 -55.60 -6.23
C GLU A 1049 -0.29 -55.32 -7.70
N TRP A 1050 -1.43 -54.68 -7.97
CA TRP A 1050 -1.91 -54.30 -9.31
C TRP A 1050 -1.41 -52.93 -9.79
N ILE A 1051 -0.63 -52.20 -8.99
CA ILE A 1051 -0.02 -50.94 -9.43
C ILE A 1051 1.36 -51.18 -10.01
N LYS A 1052 1.68 -50.46 -11.10
CA LYS A 1052 3.02 -50.45 -11.69
C LYS A 1052 3.92 -49.48 -10.92
N LEU A 1053 4.14 -49.74 -9.64
CA LEU A 1053 5.04 -48.94 -8.80
C LEU A 1053 6.47 -49.09 -9.32
N GLU A 1054 7.10 -48.00 -9.76
CA GLU A 1054 8.53 -47.99 -10.08
C GLU A 1054 9.33 -47.57 -8.85
N LYS A 1055 8.89 -46.50 -8.18
CA LYS A 1055 9.54 -45.96 -6.99
C LYS A 1055 8.56 -45.14 -6.16
N ILE A 1056 8.68 -45.19 -4.85
CA ILE A 1056 8.03 -44.25 -3.94
C ILE A 1056 9.06 -43.72 -2.96
N GLY A 1057 9.02 -42.42 -2.67
CA GLY A 1057 9.88 -41.81 -1.67
C GLY A 1057 9.11 -41.30 -0.48
N MET A 1058 9.81 -41.33 0.64
CA MET A 1058 9.34 -40.86 1.91
C MET A 1058 10.42 -39.98 2.54
N CYS A 1059 10.02 -38.79 2.95
CA CYS A 1059 10.72 -38.01 3.96
C CYS A 1059 10.31 -38.55 5.33
N TRP A 1060 11.28 -38.80 6.20
CA TRP A 1060 11.05 -39.20 7.59
C TRP A 1060 11.81 -38.29 8.55
N ILE A 1061 11.18 -37.96 9.68
CA ILE A 1061 11.70 -37.05 10.71
C ILE A 1061 11.41 -37.67 12.08
N GLY A 1062 12.45 -37.99 12.82
CA GLY A 1062 12.39 -38.37 14.23
C GLY A 1062 12.61 -37.15 15.13
N ILE A 1063 11.79 -37.01 16.16
CA ILE A 1063 11.89 -35.96 17.17
C ILE A 1063 11.83 -36.60 18.55
N GLU A 1064 12.80 -36.21 19.39
CA GLU A 1064 12.91 -36.62 20.80
C GLU A 1064 12.22 -35.62 21.73
#